data_AF-A0A0E3LAN7-F1
#
_entry.id   AF-A0A0E3LAN7-F1
#
_cell.length_a   1.000
_cell.length_b   1.000
_cell.length_c   1.000
_cell.angle_alpha   90.00
_cell.angle_beta   90.00
_cell.angle_gamma   90.00
#
_symmetry.space_group_name_H-M   'P 1'
#
loop_
_entity.id
_entity.type
_entity.pdbx_description
1 polymer ?
#
loop_
_entity_poly.entity_id
_entity_poly.type
_entity_poly.pdbx_seq_one_letter_code
_entity_poly.pdbx_strand_id
1 'polypeptide(L)'
;MNVLLSIKPIYVNEILAGKKIFEFRKSIFKKKDISKVFIYSSSPVKKIVASFEIARIIADSPQKLWDKCQKYGGISETDFFDYFKNSDIGYAIEITNLNEFSEPINPYKMKKDFRPPQSYCYLPLDYFENKNINSTPKVRNQDMVLFESDNEYFPDLDDNKNSNKRQKQTKLFNENRFQKIPEMSEGLLKNSIVMEEKVGWIEGALSDFGEVVSGGTPKTKVAEYWGEDVSWITPADLSGYSEKYIQKGRKNITQLGLKNSSAKLMPKGSVLFSSRAPIGYVAIAGNELCTNQGFKSLVPNEAVNSDFLYYYFKSIKQLAEKRASGTTFKELSGKVFADLPLCLPPLPEQRAIVSKIEQLFSELDNGIANLKLAQEQLKVYRQAVLKKAFEGELTKKWREQQADLPDAGELLEQIKKEREKDAKVFSRKQKSIKSLTDDELVELPRLPKEWKWVKIGEVLEVFVGSTPSRKESKFWGGKIPWVSSGEVAFCRINSTKECITKLGLDNSSTQVHPIGTVMLGMIGEGKTRGQVAILNIKACHNQNTAAIRINPNYLSEFVYHFFEKNYNENRRIGSGNNQQALNKNIIENMSIPLCSLPEQQAIVQEIETRLSVCDKIEQDIETNLEKAEALRQSILKKAFEGKLLNERELAEVRGAEDWEPAGVLLERIKAERAGNGKK
;
A
#
# COMPACT_ATOMS: atom_id res chain seq x y z
N MET A 1 4.11 -25.71 17.47
CA MET A 1 3.13 -25.11 16.52
C MET A 1 3.50 -25.51 15.10
N ASN A 2 2.57 -25.51 14.15
CA ASN A 2 2.86 -25.87 12.76
C ASN A 2 3.13 -24.64 11.90
N VAL A 3 3.78 -24.84 10.76
CA VAL A 3 4.07 -23.79 9.76
C VAL A 3 3.57 -24.23 8.39
N LEU A 4 3.08 -23.28 7.59
CA LEU A 4 2.81 -23.49 6.17
C LEU A 4 3.78 -22.67 5.31
N LEU A 5 4.52 -23.33 4.42
CA LEU A 5 5.41 -22.73 3.43
C LEU A 5 4.77 -22.74 2.05
N SER A 6 4.88 -21.63 1.32
CA SER A 6 4.58 -21.59 -0.12
C SER A 6 5.85 -21.88 -0.92
N ILE A 7 5.83 -22.90 -1.78
CA ILE A 7 6.96 -23.34 -2.59
C ILE A 7 6.52 -23.44 -4.06
N LYS A 8 7.38 -23.03 -5.01
CA LYS A 8 7.09 -23.18 -6.45
C LYS A 8 7.03 -24.68 -6.82
N PRO A 9 6.11 -25.09 -7.72
CA PRO A 9 5.93 -26.50 -8.07
C PRO A 9 7.22 -27.23 -8.50
N ILE A 10 8.11 -26.55 -9.21
CA ILE A 10 9.40 -27.13 -9.61
C ILE A 10 10.24 -27.59 -8.40
N TYR A 11 10.33 -26.77 -7.35
CA TYR A 11 11.09 -27.11 -6.15
C TYR A 11 10.35 -28.10 -5.25
N VAL A 12 9.02 -28.07 -5.25
CA VAL A 12 8.21 -29.11 -4.59
C VAL A 12 8.53 -30.47 -5.19
N ASN A 13 8.56 -30.58 -6.52
CA ASN A 13 8.87 -31.84 -7.19
C ASN A 13 10.29 -32.32 -6.85
N GLU A 14 11.27 -31.43 -6.78
CA GLU A 14 12.65 -31.77 -6.37
C GLU A 14 12.73 -32.23 -4.90
N ILE A 15 11.92 -31.64 -4.00
CA ILE A 15 11.80 -32.09 -2.60
C ILE A 15 11.19 -33.49 -2.53
N LEU A 16 10.07 -33.71 -3.22
CA LEU A 16 9.37 -35.01 -3.24
C LEU A 16 10.20 -36.12 -3.92
N ALA A 17 11.05 -35.75 -4.89
CA ALA A 17 12.01 -36.65 -5.50
C ALA A 17 13.23 -36.94 -4.60
N GLY A 18 13.38 -36.24 -3.48
CA GLY A 18 14.51 -36.36 -2.55
C GLY A 18 15.83 -35.79 -3.09
N LYS A 19 15.77 -34.99 -4.15
CA LYS A 19 16.93 -34.31 -4.75
C LYS A 19 17.25 -32.99 -4.04
N LYS A 20 16.21 -32.32 -3.52
CA LYS A 20 16.31 -31.10 -2.73
C LYS A 20 16.05 -31.40 -1.26
N ILE A 21 17.11 -31.35 -0.45
CA ILE A 21 17.02 -31.57 1.02
C ILE A 21 17.10 -30.26 1.80
N PHE A 22 17.51 -29.16 1.15
CA PHE A 22 17.54 -27.83 1.75
C PHE A 22 16.51 -26.93 1.09
N GLU A 23 15.60 -26.36 1.89
CA GLU A 23 14.70 -25.29 1.45
C GLU A 23 15.27 -23.92 1.83
N PHE A 24 15.47 -23.06 0.82
CA PHE A 24 16.12 -21.77 1.02
C PHE A 24 15.11 -20.66 1.27
N ARG A 25 15.38 -19.80 2.25
CA ARG A 25 14.51 -18.71 2.66
C ARG A 25 15.28 -17.44 3.00
N LYS A 26 14.73 -16.27 2.64
CA LYS A 26 15.24 -14.96 3.10
C LYS A 26 14.91 -14.64 4.56
N SER A 27 13.92 -15.31 5.13
CA SER A 27 13.49 -15.10 6.51
C SER A 27 13.10 -16.42 7.15
N ILE A 28 13.31 -16.54 8.46
CA ILE A 28 13.02 -17.73 9.23
C ILE A 28 11.89 -17.49 10.26
N PHE A 29 11.41 -18.57 10.86
CA PHE A 29 10.35 -18.58 11.87
C PHE A 29 10.75 -17.74 13.09
N LYS A 30 9.88 -16.82 13.50
CA LYS A 30 10.05 -16.05 14.75
C LYS A 30 9.89 -16.89 16.02
N LYS A 31 9.08 -17.96 15.97
CA LYS A 31 8.90 -18.90 17.09
C LYS A 31 9.85 -20.08 16.91
N LYS A 32 10.45 -20.56 18.01
CA LYS A 32 11.42 -21.67 17.99
C LYS A 32 10.76 -23.05 18.02
N ASP A 33 9.56 -23.17 18.60
CA ASP A 33 8.88 -24.46 18.77
C ASP A 33 8.02 -24.83 17.55
N ILE A 34 8.69 -25.13 16.43
CA ILE A 34 8.04 -25.63 15.21
C ILE A 34 7.97 -27.15 15.26
N SER A 35 6.76 -27.71 15.19
CA SER A 35 6.55 -29.16 15.18
C SER A 35 6.64 -29.72 13.77
N LYS A 36 5.81 -29.25 12.83
CA LYS A 36 5.85 -29.64 11.42
C LYS A 36 5.74 -28.45 10.49
N VAL A 37 6.34 -28.60 9.31
CA VAL A 37 6.23 -27.67 8.19
C VAL A 37 5.40 -28.31 7.08
N PHE A 38 4.31 -27.67 6.69
CA PHE A 38 3.45 -28.06 5.59
C PHE A 38 3.86 -27.31 4.31
N ILE A 39 3.82 -28.01 3.17
CA ILE A 39 4.19 -27.46 1.87
C ILE A 39 2.92 -27.16 1.08
N TYR A 40 2.64 -25.88 0.87
CA TYR A 40 1.71 -25.40 -0.15
C TYR A 40 2.46 -25.24 -1.48
N SER A 41 2.10 -26.05 -2.47
CA SER A 41 2.58 -25.89 -3.83
C SER A 41 1.82 -24.75 -4.50
N SER A 42 2.55 -23.71 -4.91
CA SER A 42 1.97 -22.51 -5.52
C SER A 42 1.42 -22.78 -6.94
N SER A 43 1.03 -21.71 -7.65
CA SER A 43 0.43 -21.85 -8.99
C SER A 43 1.33 -22.64 -9.94
N PRO A 44 0.79 -23.56 -10.77
CA PRO A 44 -0.65 -23.84 -10.96
C PRO A 44 -1.29 -24.83 -9.98
N VAL A 45 -0.52 -25.53 -9.14
CA VAL A 45 -1.01 -26.63 -8.29
C VAL A 45 -2.01 -26.15 -7.22
N LYS A 46 -1.67 -25.07 -6.51
CA LYS A 46 -2.50 -24.38 -5.51
C LYS A 46 -3.09 -25.30 -4.40
N LYS A 47 -2.33 -26.29 -3.93
CA LYS A 47 -2.74 -27.25 -2.88
C LYS A 47 -1.62 -27.47 -1.86
N ILE A 48 -1.98 -27.94 -0.67
CA ILE A 48 -1.01 -28.42 0.32
C ILE A 48 -0.74 -29.89 0.02
N VAL A 49 0.51 -30.22 -0.28
CA VAL A 49 0.88 -31.49 -0.94
C VAL A 49 1.70 -32.41 -0.03
N ALA A 50 2.41 -31.87 0.95
CA ALA A 50 3.29 -32.64 1.81
C ALA A 50 3.55 -31.91 3.14
N SER A 51 4.21 -32.60 4.06
CA SER A 51 4.78 -32.04 5.29
C SER A 51 6.16 -32.61 5.59
N PHE A 52 6.97 -31.90 6.36
CA PHE A 52 8.27 -32.36 6.81
C PHE A 52 8.62 -31.78 8.19
N GLU A 53 9.66 -32.32 8.81
CA GLU A 53 10.25 -31.85 10.05
C GLU A 53 11.60 -31.17 9.78
N ILE A 54 11.98 -30.24 10.64
CA ILE A 54 13.21 -29.46 10.46
C ILE A 54 14.34 -30.18 11.17
N ALA A 55 15.34 -30.65 10.42
CA ALA A 55 16.53 -31.28 11.01
C ALA A 55 17.43 -30.23 11.67
N ARG A 56 17.75 -29.17 10.92
CA ARG A 56 18.44 -27.97 11.41
C ARG A 56 18.18 -26.79 10.46
N ILE A 57 18.54 -25.60 10.92
CA ILE A 57 18.50 -24.38 10.10
C ILE A 57 19.90 -23.76 10.10
N ILE A 58 20.44 -23.52 8.91
CA ILE A 58 21.71 -22.82 8.71
C ILE A 58 21.38 -21.37 8.34
N ALA A 59 21.91 -20.42 9.10
CA ALA A 59 21.80 -18.98 8.81
C ALA A 59 23.19 -18.45 8.46
N ASP A 60 23.38 -17.94 7.25
CA ASP A 60 24.68 -17.46 6.78
C ASP A 60 24.51 -16.50 5.59
N SER A 61 25.62 -15.94 5.08
CA SER A 61 25.58 -15.17 3.84
C SER A 61 25.19 -16.06 2.65
N PRO A 62 24.56 -15.51 1.58
CA PRO A 62 24.16 -16.31 0.42
C PRO A 62 25.31 -17.11 -0.18
N GLN A 63 26.51 -16.53 -0.29
CA GLN A 63 27.69 -17.24 -0.78
C GLN A 63 28.01 -18.47 0.06
N LYS A 64 28.10 -18.32 1.39
CA LYS A 64 28.41 -19.43 2.29
C LYS A 64 27.30 -20.49 2.33
N LEU A 65 26.04 -20.09 2.17
CA LEU A 65 24.93 -21.03 2.04
C LEU A 65 25.02 -21.82 0.74
N TRP A 66 25.37 -21.17 -0.37
CA TRP A 66 25.60 -21.82 -1.64
C TRP A 66 26.70 -22.86 -1.51
N ASP A 67 27.88 -22.46 -1.04
CA ASP A 67 29.04 -23.34 -0.88
C ASP A 67 28.71 -24.59 -0.05
N LYS A 68 27.95 -24.42 1.04
CA LYS A 68 27.55 -25.51 1.96
C LYS A 68 26.43 -26.40 1.43
N CYS A 69 25.48 -25.85 0.66
CA CYS A 69 24.19 -26.51 0.41
C CYS A 69 23.91 -26.80 -1.08
N GLN A 70 24.69 -26.26 -2.01
CA GLN A 70 24.42 -26.32 -3.46
C GLN A 70 24.17 -27.75 -3.97
N LYS A 71 24.95 -28.73 -3.48
CA LYS A 71 24.89 -30.13 -3.88
C LYS A 71 23.50 -30.75 -3.73
N TYR A 72 22.72 -30.29 -2.75
CA TYR A 72 21.37 -30.77 -2.45
C TYR A 72 20.34 -29.63 -2.38
N GLY A 73 20.65 -28.51 -3.05
CA GLY A 73 19.83 -27.31 -3.08
C GLY A 73 18.68 -27.37 -4.10
N GLY A 74 18.76 -28.24 -5.10
CA GLY A 74 17.73 -28.42 -6.14
C GLY A 74 17.32 -27.12 -6.86
N ILE A 75 18.27 -26.19 -6.99
CA ILE A 75 18.12 -24.88 -7.62
C ILE A 75 19.44 -24.56 -8.33
N SER A 76 19.38 -23.87 -9.48
CA SER A 76 20.59 -23.44 -10.19
C SER A 76 21.31 -22.33 -9.41
N GLU A 77 22.62 -22.18 -9.63
CA GLU A 77 23.41 -21.11 -9.02
C GLU A 77 22.83 -19.72 -9.33
N THR A 78 22.52 -19.49 -10.61
CA THR A 78 21.90 -18.26 -11.08
C THR A 78 20.58 -17.98 -10.35
N ASP A 79 19.68 -18.97 -10.30
CA ASP A 79 18.38 -18.81 -9.63
C ASP A 79 18.54 -18.63 -8.11
N PHE A 80 19.56 -19.24 -7.50
CA PHE A 80 19.84 -19.10 -6.08
C PHE A 80 20.31 -17.68 -5.74
N PHE A 81 21.30 -17.15 -6.47
CA PHE A 81 21.81 -15.81 -6.20
C PHE A 81 20.82 -14.73 -6.64
N ASP A 82 20.04 -14.96 -7.71
CA ASP A 82 18.91 -14.11 -8.04
C ASP A 82 17.84 -14.14 -6.95
N TYR A 83 17.56 -15.32 -6.39
CA TYR A 83 16.66 -15.45 -5.25
C TYR A 83 17.18 -14.63 -4.07
N PHE A 84 18.45 -14.76 -3.67
CA PHE A 84 19.05 -14.04 -2.53
C PHE A 84 19.54 -12.63 -2.84
N LYS A 85 19.26 -12.09 -4.03
CA LYS A 85 19.65 -10.73 -4.40
C LYS A 85 19.22 -9.71 -3.33
N ASN A 86 20.15 -8.84 -2.96
CA ASN A 86 20.01 -7.82 -1.91
C ASN A 86 19.73 -8.38 -0.49
N SER A 87 20.16 -9.61 -0.19
CA SER A 87 20.03 -10.22 1.15
C SER A 87 21.41 -10.51 1.73
N ASP A 88 21.74 -9.89 2.87
CA ASP A 88 23.04 -10.12 3.53
C ASP A 88 23.09 -11.47 4.27
N ILE A 89 21.90 -11.96 4.67
CA ILE A 89 21.71 -13.24 5.37
C ILE A 89 20.58 -14.01 4.68
N GLY A 90 20.82 -15.31 4.46
CA GLY A 90 19.81 -16.28 4.07
C GLY A 90 19.66 -17.38 5.11
N TYR A 91 18.70 -18.27 4.87
CA TYR A 91 18.46 -19.46 5.68
C TYR A 91 18.31 -20.69 4.79
N ALA A 92 18.97 -21.79 5.16
CA ALA A 92 18.74 -23.11 4.59
C ALA A 92 18.08 -24.00 5.64
N ILE A 93 16.86 -24.46 5.35
CA ILE A 93 16.08 -25.35 6.21
C ILE A 93 16.32 -26.77 5.74
N GLU A 94 16.94 -27.59 6.58
CA GLU A 94 17.15 -29.01 6.26
C GLU A 94 15.87 -29.81 6.50
N ILE A 95 15.44 -30.50 5.44
CA ILE A 95 14.20 -31.28 5.39
C ILE A 95 14.49 -32.70 5.90
N THR A 96 13.79 -33.12 6.96
CA THR A 96 13.75 -34.51 7.41
C THR A 96 12.31 -34.99 7.58
N ASN A 97 12.09 -36.30 7.71
CA ASN A 97 10.76 -36.91 7.89
C ASN A 97 9.70 -36.40 6.90
N LEU A 98 10.06 -36.35 5.61
CA LEU A 98 9.18 -35.89 4.53
C LEU A 98 8.02 -36.88 4.34
N ASN A 99 6.80 -36.35 4.40
CA ASN A 99 5.55 -37.09 4.24
C ASN A 99 4.69 -36.45 3.14
N GLU A 100 4.56 -37.14 2.01
CA GLU A 100 3.69 -36.74 0.89
C GLU A 100 2.25 -37.17 1.16
N PHE A 101 1.28 -36.30 0.84
CA PHE A 101 -0.13 -36.60 1.05
C PHE A 101 -0.71 -37.32 -0.16
N SER A 102 -1.37 -38.46 0.06
CA SER A 102 -2.01 -39.21 -1.03
C SER A 102 -3.11 -38.39 -1.71
N GLU A 103 -3.80 -37.54 -0.96
CA GLU A 103 -4.73 -36.54 -1.47
C GLU A 103 -4.27 -35.13 -1.07
N PRO A 104 -3.76 -34.33 -2.03
CA PRO A 104 -3.40 -32.94 -1.76
C PRO A 104 -4.59 -32.11 -1.27
N ILE A 105 -4.39 -31.40 -0.17
CA ILE A 105 -5.44 -30.65 0.52
C ILE A 105 -5.69 -29.33 -0.21
N ASN A 106 -6.95 -29.04 -0.53
CA ASN A 106 -7.35 -27.74 -1.08
C ASN A 106 -7.66 -26.76 0.07
N PRO A 107 -6.78 -25.78 0.36
CA PRO A 107 -6.97 -24.88 1.49
C PRO A 107 -8.14 -23.92 1.30
N TYR A 108 -8.56 -23.64 0.06
CA TYR A 108 -9.71 -22.78 -0.23
C TYR A 108 -11.05 -23.44 0.16
N LYS A 109 -11.09 -24.77 0.28
CA LYS A 109 -12.24 -25.49 0.86
C LYS A 109 -12.30 -25.39 2.38
N MET A 110 -11.17 -25.13 3.04
CA MET A 110 -11.06 -25.02 4.50
C MET A 110 -11.29 -23.59 4.98
N LYS A 111 -10.83 -22.61 4.21
CA LYS A 111 -11.02 -21.18 4.48
C LYS A 111 -11.29 -20.46 3.17
N LYS A 112 -12.49 -19.89 3.03
CA LYS A 112 -12.97 -19.22 1.81
C LYS A 112 -12.04 -18.08 1.35
N ASP A 113 -11.42 -17.39 2.30
CA ASP A 113 -10.46 -16.30 2.07
C ASP A 113 -9.00 -16.71 2.32
N PHE A 114 -8.65 -17.98 2.07
CA PHE A 114 -7.27 -18.43 2.19
C PHE A 114 -6.36 -17.67 1.20
N ARG A 115 -5.30 -17.06 1.72
CA ARG A 115 -4.22 -16.47 0.92
C ARG A 115 -2.94 -17.24 1.19
N PRO A 116 -2.25 -17.78 0.17
CA PRO A 116 -0.99 -18.48 0.40
C PRO A 116 0.05 -17.49 0.96
N PRO A 117 0.87 -17.92 1.94
CA PRO A 117 1.85 -17.04 2.55
C PRO A 117 2.96 -16.69 1.56
N GLN A 118 3.47 -15.45 1.60
CA GLN A 118 4.61 -15.03 0.78
C GLN A 118 5.93 -15.67 1.26
N SER A 119 6.11 -15.82 2.58
CA SER A 119 7.23 -16.56 3.18
C SER A 119 6.70 -17.79 3.91
N TYR A 120 6.00 -17.58 5.03
CA TYR A 120 5.35 -18.62 5.81
C TYR A 120 4.17 -18.06 6.61
N CYS A 121 3.28 -18.92 7.09
CA CYS A 121 2.32 -18.58 8.15
C CYS A 121 2.25 -19.69 9.19
N TYR A 122 1.73 -19.35 10.38
CA TYR A 122 1.61 -20.31 11.47
C TYR A 122 0.24 -20.99 11.46
N LEU A 123 0.24 -22.28 11.76
CA LEU A 123 -0.95 -23.11 11.90
C LEU A 123 -1.02 -23.69 13.32
N PRO A 124 -2.21 -23.76 13.94
CA PRO A 124 -2.45 -24.57 15.14
C PRO A 124 -1.96 -26.02 14.99
N LEU A 125 -1.66 -26.68 16.12
CA LEU A 125 -1.16 -28.07 16.09
C LEU A 125 -2.21 -29.05 15.53
N ASP A 126 -3.48 -28.81 15.87
CA ASP A 126 -4.68 -29.56 15.51
C ASP A 126 -5.28 -29.16 14.14
N TYR A 127 -4.61 -28.28 13.38
CA TYR A 127 -5.18 -27.65 12.18
C TYR A 127 -5.67 -28.65 11.10
N PHE A 128 -5.12 -29.87 11.09
CA PHE A 128 -5.51 -30.93 10.16
C PHE A 128 -6.11 -32.18 10.82
N GLU A 129 -6.32 -32.19 12.15
CA GLU A 129 -6.75 -33.40 12.88
C GLU A 129 -8.19 -33.84 12.57
N ASN A 130 -8.99 -33.02 11.90
CA ASN A 130 -10.37 -33.36 11.53
C ASN A 130 -10.55 -34.07 10.18
N LYS A 131 -9.49 -34.56 9.51
CA LYS A 131 -9.62 -35.36 8.28
C LYS A 131 -8.55 -36.44 8.18
N ASN A 132 -8.98 -37.67 7.87
CA ASN A 132 -8.13 -38.82 7.53
C ASN A 132 -7.17 -38.47 6.37
N ILE A 133 -5.94 -38.05 6.71
CA ILE A 133 -4.84 -37.92 5.75
C ILE A 133 -4.18 -39.29 5.65
N ASN A 134 -4.56 -40.07 4.64
CA ASN A 134 -3.80 -41.26 4.27
C ASN A 134 -2.40 -40.79 3.82
N SER A 135 -1.37 -41.23 4.53
CA SER A 135 0.02 -40.85 4.32
C SER A 135 0.83 -42.09 3.95
N THR A 136 1.75 -41.95 2.99
CA THR A 136 2.72 -43.00 2.65
C THR A 136 4.12 -42.46 2.96
N PRO A 137 4.80 -42.93 4.02
CA PRO A 137 6.14 -42.47 4.34
C PRO A 137 7.17 -43.11 3.40
N LYS A 138 8.00 -42.31 2.74
CA LYS A 138 9.24 -42.77 2.11
C LYS A 138 10.38 -42.61 3.10
N VAL A 139 10.80 -43.70 3.74
CA VAL A 139 12.05 -43.77 4.51
C VAL A 139 13.21 -43.93 3.53
N ARG A 140 14.24 -43.07 3.63
CA ARG A 140 15.54 -43.31 2.98
C ARG A 140 16.64 -43.31 4.04
N ASN A 141 17.42 -44.38 4.00
CA ASN A 141 18.53 -44.70 4.89
C ASN A 141 19.56 -43.57 5.00
N GLN A 142 20.04 -43.40 6.22
CA GLN A 142 21.30 -42.75 6.58
C GLN A 142 22.45 -43.44 5.84
N ASP A 143 23.35 -42.65 5.22
CA ASP A 143 24.79 -42.92 5.13
C ASP A 143 25.54 -41.76 4.42
N MET A 144 26.46 -41.13 5.18
CA MET A 144 27.74 -40.46 4.82
C MET A 144 27.78 -39.38 3.69
N VAL A 145 28.65 -38.36 3.67
CA VAL A 145 30.11 -38.27 3.90
C VAL A 145 30.51 -36.80 4.16
N LEU A 146 31.55 -36.60 4.98
CA LEU A 146 32.33 -35.38 5.28
C LEU A 146 33.19 -34.88 4.08
N PHE A 147 34.05 -33.87 4.32
CA PHE A 147 35.13 -33.30 3.47
C PHE A 147 34.74 -32.05 2.66
N GLU A 148 35.27 -30.86 2.96
CA GLU A 148 36.66 -30.33 2.89
C GLU A 148 37.00 -29.71 1.53
N SER A 149 37.87 -28.70 1.62
CA SER A 149 38.23 -27.66 0.66
C SER A 149 38.79 -28.15 -0.68
N ASP A 150 38.78 -27.29 -1.70
CA ASP A 150 40.02 -26.79 -2.32
C ASP A 150 39.78 -25.65 -3.34
N ASN A 151 40.74 -24.72 -3.35
CA ASN A 151 40.95 -23.65 -4.33
C ASN A 151 41.41 -24.24 -5.68
N GLU A 152 41.12 -23.55 -6.81
CA GLU A 152 42.15 -23.05 -7.75
C GLU A 152 41.58 -22.34 -9.01
N TYR A 153 42.14 -21.15 -9.26
CA TYR A 153 42.61 -20.58 -10.54
C TYR A 153 41.67 -19.91 -11.59
N PHE A 154 42.02 -18.65 -11.88
CA PHE A 154 41.59 -17.74 -12.98
C PHE A 154 42.39 -18.00 -14.28
N PRO A 155 41.97 -17.49 -15.46
CA PRO A 155 42.56 -16.21 -15.93
C PRO A 155 41.63 -15.28 -16.74
N ASP A 156 42.02 -14.00 -16.68
CA ASP A 156 41.55 -12.82 -17.41
C ASP A 156 41.48 -12.93 -18.94
N LEU A 157 40.61 -12.10 -19.54
CA LEU A 157 40.95 -11.30 -20.74
C LEU A 157 40.24 -9.93 -20.69
N ASP A 158 41.05 -8.88 -20.54
CA ASP A 158 40.78 -7.48 -20.89
C ASP A 158 40.50 -7.34 -22.40
N ASP A 159 39.62 -6.41 -22.80
CA ASP A 159 40.08 -5.14 -23.40
C ASP A 159 38.94 -4.18 -23.84
N ASN A 160 39.03 -2.96 -23.29
CA ASN A 160 38.93 -1.64 -23.92
C ASN A 160 37.70 -1.14 -24.73
N LYS A 161 37.07 -0.14 -24.08
CA LYS A 161 36.90 1.27 -24.51
C LYS A 161 35.86 1.70 -25.56
N ASN A 162 35.14 2.74 -25.10
CA ASN A 162 34.53 3.87 -25.83
C ASN A 162 33.14 3.70 -26.46
N SER A 163 32.11 4.03 -25.67
CA SER A 163 30.95 4.80 -26.16
C SER A 163 30.30 5.69 -25.08
N ASN A 164 31.14 6.47 -24.40
CA ASN A 164 30.68 7.59 -23.56
C ASN A 164 30.20 8.75 -24.44
N LYS A 165 28.94 8.72 -24.87
CA LYS A 165 28.13 9.95 -25.14
C LYS A 165 26.63 9.73 -25.39
N ARG A 166 26.10 8.50 -25.33
CA ARG A 166 24.65 8.21 -25.41
C ARG A 166 23.98 7.70 -24.12
N GLN A 167 24.71 7.61 -23.01
CA GLN A 167 24.17 7.12 -21.72
C GLN A 167 23.53 8.20 -20.82
N LYS A 168 23.48 9.48 -21.22
CA LYS A 168 22.97 10.54 -20.32
C LYS A 168 21.44 10.68 -20.25
N GLN A 169 20.67 9.90 -21.01
CA GLN A 169 19.20 9.91 -20.93
C GLN A 169 18.54 8.58 -20.55
N THR A 170 19.33 7.52 -20.32
CA THR A 170 18.82 6.17 -19.98
C THR A 170 19.36 5.63 -18.65
N LYS A 171 19.99 6.48 -17.83
CA LYS A 171 20.62 6.11 -16.54
C LYS A 171 19.84 6.56 -15.30
N LEU A 172 18.57 6.93 -15.43
CA LEU A 172 17.75 7.44 -14.31
C LEU A 172 16.91 6.37 -13.58
N PHE A 173 17.00 5.09 -13.95
CA PHE A 173 16.17 4.02 -13.35
C PHE A 173 16.94 2.77 -12.90
N ASN A 174 18.27 2.77 -12.99
CA ASN A 174 19.11 1.74 -12.42
C ASN A 174 20.16 2.40 -11.53
N GLU A 175 19.82 2.55 -10.25
CA GLU A 175 20.72 2.49 -9.11
C GLU A 175 19.88 2.67 -7.84
N ASN A 176 20.14 1.80 -6.87
CA ASN A 176 19.54 1.77 -5.54
C ASN A 176 19.63 3.14 -4.84
N ARG A 177 18.62 3.98 -5.02
CA ARG A 177 18.28 5.08 -4.10
C ARG A 177 16.86 4.94 -3.57
N PHE A 178 16.47 3.72 -3.22
CA PHE A 178 15.59 3.54 -2.08
C PHE A 178 16.53 3.31 -0.90
N GLN A 179 16.97 4.41 -0.28
CA GLN A 179 17.46 4.32 1.09
C GLN A 179 16.35 3.61 1.86
N LYS A 180 16.63 2.36 2.28
CA LYS A 180 15.92 1.77 3.41
C LYS A 180 15.85 2.90 4.45
N ILE A 181 14.65 3.19 4.96
CA ILE A 181 14.56 3.83 6.28
C ILE A 181 15.53 3.03 7.14
N PRO A 182 16.58 3.64 7.70
CA PRO A 182 17.64 2.87 8.30
C PRO A 182 17.02 1.92 9.31
N GLU A 183 17.43 0.66 9.27
CA GLU A 183 17.16 -0.38 10.29
C GLU A 183 17.73 0.01 11.68
N MET A 184 17.96 1.30 11.93
CA MET A 184 18.51 1.91 13.14
C MET A 184 17.46 2.27 14.21
N SER A 185 16.18 1.92 14.05
CA SER A 185 15.19 2.09 15.14
C SER A 185 14.65 0.78 15.73
N GLU A 186 14.96 -0.40 15.14
CA GLU A 186 14.73 -1.70 15.80
C GLU A 186 15.98 -2.23 16.53
N GLY A 187 17.18 -1.78 16.15
CA GLY A 187 18.47 -2.17 16.75
C GLY A 187 18.73 -1.66 18.17
N LEU A 188 17.85 -0.82 18.73
CA LEU A 188 17.94 -0.30 20.11
C LEU A 188 16.99 -1.02 21.10
N LEU A 189 16.38 -2.14 20.70
CA LEU A 189 15.28 -2.75 21.47
C LEU A 189 15.54 -4.14 22.06
N LYS A 190 16.80 -4.55 22.24
CA LYS A 190 17.10 -5.77 23.00
C LYS A 190 18.27 -5.58 23.94
N ASN A 191 18.03 -6.00 25.19
CA ASN A 191 18.80 -5.82 26.43
C ASN A 191 18.40 -4.49 27.10
N SER A 192 17.72 -4.44 28.25
CA SER A 192 17.88 -5.24 29.46
C SER A 192 16.58 -5.23 30.28
N ILE A 193 16.29 -6.30 31.01
CA ILE A 193 15.32 -6.27 32.12
C ILE A 193 16.05 -5.58 33.28
N VAL A 194 15.73 -4.31 33.52
CA VAL A 194 15.88 -3.67 34.84
C VAL A 194 14.64 -2.79 35.04
N MET A 195 13.85 -3.12 36.06
CA MET A 195 12.81 -2.26 36.61
C MET A 195 13.49 -1.19 37.47
N GLU A 196 12.90 0.02 37.48
CA GLU A 196 13.18 1.22 38.28
C GLU A 196 13.89 2.39 37.58
N GLU A 197 13.37 3.61 37.63
CA GLU A 197 12.02 4.12 37.91
C GLU A 197 12.03 5.59 37.51
N LYS A 198 10.87 6.22 37.42
CA LYS A 198 10.73 7.65 37.11
C LYS A 198 11.37 8.53 38.21
N VAL A 199 12.71 8.65 38.20
CA VAL A 199 13.47 9.34 39.26
C VAL A 199 13.21 10.84 39.22
N GLY A 200 12.68 11.38 40.30
CA GLY A 200 12.38 12.81 40.42
C GLY A 200 11.13 13.25 39.67
N TRP A 201 10.33 12.31 39.13
CA TRP A 201 9.05 12.65 38.53
C TRP A 201 7.97 12.82 39.61
N ILE A 202 6.93 13.58 39.29
CA ILE A 202 5.74 13.76 40.14
C ILE A 202 4.46 13.51 39.33
N GLU A 203 3.51 12.78 39.91
CA GLU A 203 2.18 12.60 39.35
C GLU A 203 1.21 13.65 39.90
N GLY A 204 0.36 14.19 39.03
CA GLY A 204 -0.67 15.15 39.40
C GLY A 204 -1.73 15.32 38.31
N ALA A 205 -2.72 16.14 38.60
CA ALA A 205 -3.70 16.61 37.62
C ALA A 205 -3.13 17.80 36.83
N LEU A 206 -3.63 18.09 35.63
CA LEU A 206 -3.19 19.27 34.86
C LEU A 206 -3.30 20.57 35.65
N SER A 207 -4.30 20.71 36.52
CA SER A 207 -4.46 21.87 37.41
C SER A 207 -3.31 22.06 38.42
N ASP A 208 -2.56 21.01 38.75
CA ASP A 208 -1.40 21.12 39.65
C ASP A 208 -0.21 21.80 38.95
N PHE A 209 -0.22 21.82 37.62
CA PHE A 209 0.93 22.20 36.78
C PHE A 209 0.70 23.48 35.96
N GLY A 210 -0.46 24.13 36.11
CA GLY A 210 -0.77 25.36 35.38
C GLY A 210 -2.22 25.80 35.54
N GLU A 211 -2.55 26.96 34.97
CA GLU A 211 -3.93 27.46 34.93
C GLU A 211 -4.67 26.87 33.72
N VAL A 212 -5.82 26.25 33.98
CA VAL A 212 -6.73 25.80 32.91
C VAL A 212 -7.61 26.96 32.46
N VAL A 213 -7.48 27.32 31.19
CA VAL A 213 -8.21 28.44 30.57
C VAL A 213 -9.20 27.93 29.54
N SER A 214 -10.46 28.34 29.68
CA SER A 214 -11.49 28.17 28.64
C SER A 214 -11.56 29.43 27.78
N GLY A 215 -11.67 29.25 26.46
CA GLY A 215 -11.83 30.37 25.54
C GLY A 215 -13.27 30.91 25.46
N GLY A 216 -13.46 31.93 24.63
CA GLY A 216 -14.74 32.60 24.43
C GLY A 216 -14.91 33.15 23.03
N THR A 217 -16.16 33.32 22.61
CA THR A 217 -16.50 33.91 21.30
C THR A 217 -17.22 35.23 21.53
N PRO A 218 -16.68 36.37 21.04
CA PRO A 218 -17.43 37.62 21.00
C PRO A 218 -18.70 37.47 20.16
N LYS A 219 -19.72 38.29 20.42
CA LYS A 219 -20.98 38.24 19.66
C LYS A 219 -20.69 38.45 18.16
N THR A 220 -20.92 37.42 17.35
CA THR A 220 -20.58 37.42 15.92
C THR A 220 -21.32 38.50 15.11
N LYS A 221 -22.46 38.99 15.61
CA LYS A 221 -23.26 40.03 14.96
C LYS A 221 -22.75 41.46 15.20
N VAL A 222 -21.81 41.67 16.13
CA VAL A 222 -21.24 43.00 16.44
C VAL A 222 -19.93 43.14 15.68
N ALA A 223 -19.92 43.92 14.60
CA ALA A 223 -18.79 44.02 13.68
C ALA A 223 -17.54 44.59 14.37
N GLU A 224 -17.73 45.53 15.30
CA GLU A 224 -16.69 46.22 16.08
C GLU A 224 -15.89 45.29 16.99
N TYR A 225 -16.38 44.06 17.24
CA TYR A 225 -15.65 43.06 18.02
C TYR A 225 -14.62 42.29 17.20
N TRP A 226 -14.67 42.40 15.87
CA TRP A 226 -13.80 41.68 14.95
C TRP A 226 -12.81 42.64 14.32
N GLY A 227 -11.54 42.28 14.35
CA GLY A 227 -10.43 43.15 13.92
C GLY A 227 -9.12 42.41 14.06
N GLU A 228 -8.00 43.12 14.02
CA GLU A 228 -6.66 42.50 13.99
C GLU A 228 -5.84 42.76 15.28
N ASP A 229 -6.44 43.37 16.30
CA ASP A 229 -5.76 43.77 17.54
C ASP A 229 -5.27 42.59 18.38
N VAL A 230 -6.11 41.54 18.49
CA VAL A 230 -5.88 40.40 19.39
C VAL A 230 -6.06 39.10 18.61
N SER A 231 -5.03 38.27 18.63
CA SER A 231 -5.04 36.97 17.96
C SER A 231 -6.07 36.03 18.60
N TRP A 232 -6.95 35.45 17.79
CA TRP A 232 -8.06 34.60 18.26
C TRP A 232 -8.14 33.29 17.49
N ILE A 233 -7.96 32.17 18.19
CA ILE A 233 -7.81 30.85 17.56
C ILE A 233 -9.07 29.98 17.74
N THR A 234 -9.45 29.28 16.69
CA THR A 234 -10.54 28.29 16.65
C THR A 234 -10.03 26.89 16.27
N PRO A 235 -10.75 25.80 16.59
CA PRO A 235 -10.35 24.46 16.14
C PRO A 235 -10.26 24.34 14.61
N ALA A 236 -11.03 25.14 13.87
CA ALA A 236 -10.96 25.19 12.41
C ALA A 236 -9.59 25.71 11.93
N ASP A 237 -8.97 26.65 12.65
CA ASP A 237 -7.64 27.16 12.31
C ASP A 237 -6.57 26.07 12.41
N LEU A 238 -6.77 25.08 13.30
CA LEU A 238 -5.86 23.94 13.46
C LEU A 238 -6.17 22.75 12.52
N SER A 239 -7.25 22.83 11.74
CA SER A 239 -7.58 21.78 10.77
C SER A 239 -6.57 21.79 9.61
N GLY A 240 -5.75 20.74 9.52
CA GLY A 240 -4.68 20.64 8.52
C GLY A 240 -3.44 21.47 8.84
N TYR A 241 -3.37 22.06 10.05
CA TYR A 241 -2.22 22.81 10.52
C TYR A 241 -1.13 21.87 11.01
N SER A 242 0.08 21.99 10.46
CA SER A 242 1.23 21.13 10.75
C SER A 242 2.18 21.69 11.79
N GLU A 243 2.22 23.02 11.95
CA GLU A 243 3.22 23.67 12.79
C GLU A 243 2.91 23.50 14.28
N LYS A 244 3.97 23.57 15.09
CA LYS A 244 3.84 23.48 16.55
C LYS A 244 3.28 24.76 17.16
N TYR A 245 3.72 25.92 16.67
CA TYR A 245 3.39 27.23 17.22
C TYR A 245 2.40 27.97 16.32
N ILE A 246 1.29 28.44 16.89
CA ILE A 246 0.32 29.29 16.19
C ILE A 246 0.38 30.71 16.74
N GLN A 247 0.35 31.69 15.82
CA GLN A 247 0.41 33.10 16.18
C GLN A 247 -0.84 33.88 15.80
N LYS A 248 -1.67 33.35 14.91
CA LYS A 248 -2.80 34.06 14.33
C LYS A 248 -3.86 33.10 13.81
N GLY A 249 -5.13 33.43 14.01
CA GLY A 249 -6.26 32.70 13.44
C GLY A 249 -6.69 33.27 12.09
N ARG A 250 -7.57 32.57 11.37
CA ARG A 250 -8.20 33.11 10.15
C ARG A 250 -9.05 34.35 10.42
N LYS A 251 -9.54 34.50 11.66
CA LYS A 251 -10.23 35.69 12.18
C LYS A 251 -9.60 36.08 13.49
N ASN A 252 -9.58 37.37 13.80
CA ASN A 252 -9.06 37.92 15.05
C ASN A 252 -10.10 38.87 15.65
N ILE A 253 -9.86 39.33 16.87
CA ILE A 253 -10.80 40.17 17.61
C ILE A 253 -10.17 41.50 17.99
N THR A 254 -11.00 42.52 18.19
CA THR A 254 -10.53 43.81 18.73
C THR A 254 -10.35 43.74 20.25
N GLN A 255 -9.68 44.73 20.83
CA GLN A 255 -9.67 44.89 22.30
C GLN A 255 -11.08 45.04 22.88
N LEU A 256 -12.00 45.65 22.12
CA LEU A 256 -13.40 45.77 22.51
C LEU A 256 -14.09 44.39 22.52
N GLY A 257 -13.81 43.54 21.51
CA GLY A 257 -14.31 42.17 21.45
C GLY A 257 -13.81 41.29 22.59
N LEU A 258 -12.53 41.43 22.96
CA LEU A 258 -11.95 40.75 24.12
C LEU A 258 -12.67 41.15 25.42
N LYS A 259 -12.80 42.46 25.69
CA LYS A 259 -13.45 42.99 26.91
C LYS A 259 -14.94 42.62 27.03
N ASN A 260 -15.64 42.42 25.90
CA ASN A 260 -17.07 42.13 25.86
C ASN A 260 -17.40 40.65 25.59
N SER A 261 -16.46 39.74 25.88
CA SER A 261 -16.68 38.31 25.73
C SER A 261 -16.04 37.52 26.87
N SER A 262 -16.26 36.21 26.90
CA SER A 262 -15.59 35.31 27.84
C SER A 262 -14.18 34.89 27.37
N ALA A 263 -13.67 35.47 26.28
CA ALA A 263 -12.33 35.16 25.80
C ALA A 263 -11.31 35.67 26.83
N LYS A 264 -10.30 34.86 27.12
CA LYS A 264 -9.19 35.23 28.00
C LYS A 264 -7.92 35.33 27.18
N LEU A 265 -7.17 36.40 27.38
CA LEU A 265 -5.83 36.54 26.82
C LEU A 265 -4.89 35.62 27.59
N MET A 266 -4.15 34.79 26.86
CA MET A 266 -3.18 33.85 27.40
C MET A 266 -1.77 34.26 26.94
N PRO A 267 -0.75 34.10 27.79
CA PRO A 267 0.61 34.45 27.44
C PRO A 267 1.19 33.51 26.38
N LYS A 268 2.25 33.96 25.71
CA LYS A 268 3.10 33.11 24.86
C LYS A 268 3.55 31.86 25.65
N GLY A 269 3.56 30.70 24.99
CA GLY A 269 3.91 29.42 25.60
C GLY A 269 2.72 28.65 26.18
N SER A 270 1.53 29.25 26.23
CA SER A 270 0.30 28.53 26.58
C SER A 270 0.01 27.41 25.57
N VAL A 271 -0.35 26.23 26.06
CA VAL A 271 -0.60 25.08 25.19
C VAL A 271 -2.11 24.90 25.00
N LEU A 272 -2.54 25.07 23.75
CA LEU A 272 -3.93 25.08 23.33
C LEU A 272 -4.37 23.66 23.02
N PHE A 273 -5.47 23.19 23.60
CA PHE A 273 -6.04 21.86 23.31
C PHE A 273 -7.51 21.98 22.90
N SER A 274 -7.87 21.50 21.71
CA SER A 274 -9.28 21.53 21.28
C SER A 274 -10.10 20.52 22.08
N SER A 275 -11.12 21.01 22.77
CA SER A 275 -12.03 20.21 23.58
C SER A 275 -13.26 19.73 22.83
N ARG A 276 -13.47 20.17 21.58
CA ARG A 276 -14.55 19.74 20.68
C ARG A 276 -14.23 20.05 19.22
N ALA A 277 -14.90 19.32 18.32
CA ALA A 277 -14.97 19.57 16.87
C ALA A 277 -13.64 19.81 16.12
N PRO A 278 -12.72 18.83 16.05
CA PRO A 278 -12.62 17.59 16.83
C PRO A 278 -11.82 17.78 18.12
N ILE A 279 -11.84 16.79 19.00
CA ILE A 279 -11.00 16.76 20.21
C ILE A 279 -9.55 16.44 19.82
N GLY A 280 -8.59 17.11 20.44
CA GLY A 280 -7.17 16.74 20.37
C GLY A 280 -6.33 17.44 19.29
N TYR A 281 -6.79 18.55 18.73
CA TYR A 281 -5.88 19.50 18.09
C TYR A 281 -5.07 20.22 19.15
N VAL A 282 -3.77 20.36 18.91
CA VAL A 282 -2.81 20.91 19.86
C VAL A 282 -1.91 21.89 19.13
N ALA A 283 -1.69 23.05 19.73
CA ALA A 283 -0.72 24.05 19.29
C ALA A 283 -0.19 24.82 20.50
N ILE A 284 0.98 25.44 20.36
CA ILE A 284 1.54 26.35 21.37
C ILE A 284 1.29 27.78 20.91
N ALA A 285 0.86 28.65 21.83
CA ALA A 285 0.74 30.08 21.58
C ALA A 285 2.13 30.68 21.29
N GLY A 286 2.36 31.12 20.06
CA GLY A 286 3.62 31.75 19.63
C GLY A 286 3.76 33.22 20.06
N ASN A 287 2.64 33.84 20.42
CA ASN A 287 2.47 35.19 20.95
C ASN A 287 1.33 35.17 22.00
N GLU A 288 1.04 36.32 22.62
CA GLU A 288 -0.18 36.46 23.40
C GLU A 288 -1.41 36.33 22.48
N LEU A 289 -2.32 35.44 22.86
CA LEU A 289 -3.52 35.17 22.07
C LEU A 289 -4.66 34.67 22.95
N CYS A 290 -5.86 34.61 22.37
CA CYS A 290 -7.03 34.01 22.99
C CYS A 290 -7.62 32.93 22.07
N THR A 291 -8.52 32.12 22.60
CA THR A 291 -9.17 31.05 21.85
C THR A 291 -10.69 31.17 21.94
N ASN A 292 -11.40 30.47 21.07
CA ASN A 292 -12.83 30.26 21.24
C ASN A 292 -13.14 29.21 22.32
N GLN A 293 -14.43 29.04 22.64
CA GLN A 293 -14.90 28.08 23.66
C GLN A 293 -14.65 26.61 23.30
N GLY A 294 -14.24 26.32 22.06
CA GLY A 294 -13.87 24.98 21.61
C GLY A 294 -12.50 24.52 22.09
N PHE A 295 -11.78 25.34 22.86
CA PHE A 295 -10.53 24.97 23.52
C PHE A 295 -10.70 24.85 25.03
N LYS A 296 -9.83 24.02 25.61
CA LYS A 296 -9.36 24.09 26.99
C LYS A 296 -7.85 24.13 26.90
N SER A 297 -7.25 25.23 27.34
CA SER A 297 -5.81 25.45 27.25
C SER A 297 -5.19 25.33 28.63
N LEU A 298 -3.90 25.01 28.67
CA LEU A 298 -3.11 25.12 29.90
C LEU A 298 -2.11 26.27 29.73
N VAL A 299 -2.12 27.20 30.67
CA VAL A 299 -1.03 28.15 30.88
C VAL A 299 -0.06 27.47 31.84
N PRO A 300 1.06 26.90 31.36
CA PRO A 300 1.98 26.14 32.20
C PRO A 300 2.63 27.04 33.25
N ASN A 301 2.91 26.48 34.44
CA ASN A 301 3.81 27.13 35.39
C ASN A 301 5.28 26.89 34.99
N GLU A 302 6.20 27.47 35.77
CA GLU A 302 7.63 27.48 35.49
C GLU A 302 8.28 26.08 35.56
N ALA A 303 7.62 25.08 36.14
CA ALA A 303 8.08 23.69 36.18
C ALA A 303 7.77 22.90 34.90
N VAL A 304 6.97 23.45 33.99
CA VAL A 304 6.48 22.74 32.80
C VAL A 304 7.01 23.38 31.54
N ASN A 305 7.75 22.60 30.77
CA ASN A 305 8.14 22.98 29.42
C ASN A 305 6.94 22.86 28.45
N SER A 306 6.62 23.94 27.73
CA SER A 306 5.49 23.98 26.80
C SER A 306 5.58 22.96 25.66
N ASP A 307 6.78 22.66 25.15
CA ASP A 307 6.97 21.65 24.10
C ASP A 307 6.74 20.23 24.62
N PHE A 308 7.17 19.93 25.85
CA PHE A 308 6.88 18.67 26.52
C PHE A 308 5.37 18.49 26.69
N LEU A 309 4.69 19.54 27.17
CA LEU A 309 3.23 19.54 27.33
C LEU A 309 2.49 19.41 25.99
N TYR A 310 2.99 20.03 24.93
CA TYR A 310 2.46 19.86 23.56
C TYR A 310 2.48 18.39 23.13
N TYR A 311 3.61 17.69 23.29
CA TYR A 311 3.70 16.28 22.94
C TYR A 311 2.88 15.38 23.88
N TYR A 312 2.77 15.75 25.16
CA TYR A 312 1.90 15.05 26.10
C TYR A 312 0.45 15.11 25.64
N PHE A 313 -0.05 16.31 25.30
CA PHE A 313 -1.40 16.50 24.76
C PHE A 313 -1.64 15.75 23.45
N LYS A 314 -0.63 15.66 22.57
CA LYS A 314 -0.71 14.79 21.38
C LYS A 314 -0.88 13.31 21.77
N SER A 315 -0.20 12.85 22.82
CA SER A 315 -0.26 11.46 23.27
C SER A 315 -1.59 11.07 23.93
N ILE A 316 -2.24 12.01 24.63
CA ILE A 316 -3.46 11.73 25.41
C ILE A 316 -4.76 11.96 24.64
N LYS A 317 -4.71 12.20 23.32
CA LYS A 317 -5.91 12.41 22.50
C LYS A 317 -6.99 11.35 22.74
N GLN A 318 -6.63 10.07 22.71
CA GLN A 318 -7.58 8.96 22.91
C GLN A 318 -8.15 8.93 24.34
N LEU A 319 -7.34 9.30 25.34
CA LEU A 319 -7.81 9.41 26.73
C LEU A 319 -8.83 10.55 26.86
N ALA A 320 -8.56 11.70 26.26
CA ALA A 320 -9.47 12.84 26.22
C ALA A 320 -10.79 12.49 25.52
N GLU A 321 -10.76 11.80 24.38
CA GLU A 321 -11.96 11.35 23.65
C GLU A 321 -12.83 10.35 24.42
N LYS A 322 -12.21 9.53 25.28
CA LYS A 322 -12.91 8.59 26.17
C LYS A 322 -13.54 9.27 27.37
N ARG A 323 -12.90 10.32 27.89
CA ARG A 323 -13.41 11.12 29.03
C ARG A 323 -14.40 12.21 28.61
N ALA A 324 -14.49 12.51 27.31
CA ALA A 324 -15.44 13.47 26.77
C ALA A 324 -16.89 12.94 26.86
N SER A 325 -17.81 13.82 27.21
CA SER A 325 -19.24 13.54 27.33
C SER A 325 -20.02 14.03 26.11
N GLY A 326 -21.21 13.45 25.86
CA GLY A 326 -22.12 13.83 24.77
C GLY A 326 -22.23 12.76 23.68
N THR A 327 -23.46 12.54 23.17
CA THR A 327 -23.76 11.52 22.16
C THR A 327 -23.63 12.06 20.72
N THR A 328 -24.09 13.29 20.47
CA THR A 328 -24.03 13.93 19.14
C THR A 328 -22.77 14.76 18.94
N PHE A 329 -22.32 15.49 19.98
CA PHE A 329 -21.06 16.25 19.97
C PHE A 329 -20.30 15.97 21.25
N LYS A 330 -19.21 15.21 21.13
CA LYS A 330 -18.31 14.98 22.26
C LYS A 330 -17.59 16.28 22.64
N GLU A 331 -17.62 16.60 23.92
CA GLU A 331 -16.87 17.72 24.48
C GLU A 331 -16.23 17.35 25.82
N LEU A 332 -15.01 17.85 26.02
CA LEU A 332 -14.30 17.78 27.30
C LEU A 332 -14.61 19.04 28.12
N SER A 333 -15.25 18.87 29.29
CA SER A 333 -15.51 19.99 30.20
C SER A 333 -14.21 20.51 30.80
N GLY A 334 -14.20 21.77 31.27
CA GLY A 334 -13.02 22.35 31.91
C GLY A 334 -12.56 21.58 33.14
N LYS A 335 -13.50 21.07 33.95
CA LYS A 335 -13.21 20.22 35.10
C LYS A 335 -12.54 18.91 34.69
N VAL A 336 -13.13 18.20 33.72
CA VAL A 336 -12.56 16.91 33.26
C VAL A 336 -11.19 17.11 32.61
N PHE A 337 -10.98 18.22 31.90
CA PHE A 337 -9.66 18.57 31.37
C PHE A 337 -8.66 18.85 32.49
N ALA A 338 -9.03 19.65 33.50
CA ALA A 338 -8.18 19.92 34.66
C ALA A 338 -7.76 18.64 35.39
N ASP A 339 -8.65 17.66 35.49
CA ASP A 339 -8.45 16.36 36.15
C ASP A 339 -7.70 15.32 35.28
N LEU A 340 -7.16 15.70 34.11
CA LEU A 340 -6.35 14.79 33.30
C LEU A 340 -4.99 14.51 33.96
N PRO A 341 -4.53 13.25 33.99
CA PRO A 341 -3.33 12.86 34.75
C PRO A 341 -2.04 13.17 34.00
N LEU A 342 -1.17 13.99 34.57
CA LEU A 342 0.17 14.29 34.05
C LEU A 342 1.23 13.74 35.01
N CYS A 343 2.17 12.98 34.47
CA CYS A 343 3.38 12.57 35.18
C CYS A 343 4.53 13.44 34.66
N LEU A 344 5.01 14.36 35.49
CA LEU A 344 5.95 15.41 35.12
C LEU A 344 7.39 15.03 35.51
N PRO A 345 8.33 14.92 34.55
CA PRO A 345 9.76 14.76 34.83
C PRO A 345 10.41 16.05 35.33
N PRO A 346 11.64 15.98 35.88
CA PRO A 346 12.53 17.14 36.03
C PRO A 346 12.68 17.95 34.72
N LEU A 347 12.84 19.27 34.82
CA LEU A 347 12.93 20.16 33.65
C LEU A 347 14.01 19.76 32.62
N PRO A 348 15.24 19.38 33.01
CA PRO A 348 16.23 18.90 32.05
C PRO A 348 15.78 17.66 31.28
N GLU A 349 15.07 16.76 31.96
CA GLU A 349 14.55 15.53 31.36
C GLU A 349 13.39 15.81 30.41
N GLN A 350 12.51 16.77 30.73
CA GLN A 350 11.48 17.24 29.79
C GLN A 350 12.10 17.73 28.47
N ARG A 351 13.16 18.54 28.55
CA ARG A 351 13.88 19.05 27.35
C ARG A 351 14.52 17.93 26.55
N ALA A 352 15.16 16.97 27.22
CA ALA A 352 15.77 15.81 26.57
C ALA A 352 14.73 14.90 25.89
N ILE A 353 13.59 14.65 26.54
CA ILE A 353 12.47 13.91 25.97
C ILE A 353 11.94 14.60 24.71
N VAL A 354 11.72 15.92 24.75
CA VAL A 354 11.28 16.71 23.59
C VAL A 354 12.27 16.58 22.43
N SER A 355 13.57 16.80 22.71
CA SER A 355 14.62 16.70 21.70
C SER A 355 14.63 15.30 21.06
N LYS A 356 14.48 14.25 21.86
CA LYS A 356 14.43 12.87 21.36
C LYS A 356 13.20 12.57 20.52
N ILE A 357 12.02 13.04 20.94
CA ILE A 357 10.78 12.92 20.15
C ILE A 357 10.95 13.60 18.80
N GLU A 358 11.47 14.83 18.78
CA GLU A 358 11.67 15.61 17.56
C GLU A 358 12.65 14.95 16.60
N GLN A 359 13.78 14.44 17.12
CA GLN A 359 14.74 13.68 16.33
C GLN A 359 14.06 12.47 15.66
N LEU A 360 13.38 11.63 16.44
CA LEU A 360 12.75 10.41 15.94
C LEU A 360 11.58 10.71 14.99
N PHE A 361 10.82 11.77 15.23
CA PHE A 361 9.74 12.21 14.34
C PHE A 361 10.28 12.75 13.02
N SER A 362 11.39 13.50 13.05
CA SER A 362 12.03 13.98 11.82
C SER A 362 12.52 12.82 10.96
N GLU A 363 13.19 11.83 11.56
CA GLU A 363 13.62 10.60 10.85
C GLU A 363 12.42 9.85 10.24
N LEU A 364 11.33 9.74 11.00
CA LEU A 364 10.10 9.08 10.57
C LEU A 364 9.42 9.83 9.41
N ASP A 365 9.32 11.15 9.51
CA ASP A 365 8.68 12.00 8.49
C ASP A 365 9.45 11.99 7.17
N ASN A 366 10.78 11.97 7.23
CA ASN A 366 11.63 11.73 6.05
C ASN A 366 11.36 10.36 5.42
N GLY A 367 11.21 9.31 6.24
CA GLY A 367 10.83 7.98 5.77
C GLY A 367 9.46 7.96 5.08
N ILE A 368 8.45 8.60 5.67
CA ILE A 368 7.10 8.72 5.10
C ILE A 368 7.14 9.50 3.78
N ALA A 369 7.90 10.59 3.70
CA ALA A 369 8.05 11.38 2.48
C ALA A 369 8.66 10.54 1.34
N ASN A 370 9.70 9.75 1.64
CA ASN A 370 10.32 8.84 0.67
C ASN A 370 9.36 7.75 0.19
N LEU A 371 8.56 7.18 1.09
CA LEU A 371 7.54 6.18 0.74
C LEU A 371 6.46 6.77 -0.18
N LYS A 372 5.99 7.99 0.09
CA LYS A 372 5.03 8.70 -0.78
C LYS A 372 5.62 9.02 -2.15
N LEU A 373 6.88 9.44 -2.20
CA LEU A 373 7.59 9.67 -3.46
C LEU A 373 7.70 8.38 -4.28
N ALA A 374 8.06 7.27 -3.63
CA ALA A 374 8.13 5.95 -4.26
C ALA A 374 6.77 5.54 -4.86
N GLN A 375 5.67 5.81 -4.15
CA GLN A 375 4.31 5.54 -4.62
C GLN A 375 3.97 6.32 -5.90
N GLU A 376 4.33 7.61 -5.97
CA GLU A 376 4.13 8.40 -7.19
C GLU A 376 5.01 7.92 -8.35
N GLN A 377 6.28 7.59 -8.09
CA GLN A 377 7.18 7.03 -9.10
C GLN A 377 6.67 5.69 -9.64
N LEU A 378 6.06 4.86 -8.79
CA LEU A 378 5.49 3.58 -9.19
C LEU A 378 4.36 3.76 -10.21
N LYS A 379 3.49 4.77 -10.03
CA LYS A 379 2.43 5.11 -10.99
C LYS A 379 3.02 5.44 -12.37
N VAL A 380 4.08 6.25 -12.40
CA VAL A 380 4.79 6.61 -13.64
C VAL A 380 5.42 5.37 -14.28
N TYR A 381 6.05 4.51 -13.48
CA TYR A 381 6.66 3.29 -13.97
C TYR A 381 5.63 2.33 -14.61
N ARG A 382 4.46 2.13 -14.00
CA ARG A 382 3.38 1.30 -14.59
C ARG A 382 2.99 1.81 -15.97
N GLN A 383 2.80 3.11 -16.11
CA GLN A 383 2.47 3.74 -17.40
C GLN A 383 3.61 3.58 -18.41
N ALA A 384 4.86 3.70 -17.99
CA ALA A 384 6.02 3.49 -18.85
C ALA A 384 6.16 2.04 -19.33
N VAL A 385 5.90 1.05 -18.46
CA VAL A 385 5.89 -0.38 -18.82
C VAL A 385 4.84 -0.64 -19.88
N LEU A 386 3.60 -0.21 -19.65
CA LEU A 386 2.50 -0.38 -20.60
C LEU A 386 2.79 0.34 -21.93
N LYS A 387 3.30 1.57 -21.89
CA LYS A 387 3.70 2.30 -23.11
C LYS A 387 4.72 1.51 -23.93
N LYS A 388 5.82 1.06 -23.30
CA LYS A 388 6.85 0.25 -23.97
C LYS A 388 6.30 -1.08 -24.49
N ALA A 389 5.30 -1.65 -23.84
CA ALA A 389 4.63 -2.87 -24.27
C ALA A 389 3.98 -2.71 -25.63
N PHE A 390 3.16 -1.65 -25.79
CA PHE A 390 2.39 -1.41 -27.00
C PHE A 390 3.14 -0.64 -28.10
N GLU A 391 4.37 -0.19 -27.83
CA GLU A 391 5.31 0.32 -28.83
C GLU A 391 6.32 -0.75 -29.28
N GLY A 392 6.20 -1.99 -28.79
CA GLY A 392 7.05 -3.12 -29.19
C GLY A 392 8.48 -3.11 -28.61
N GLU A 393 8.78 -2.17 -27.71
CA GLU A 393 10.07 -2.09 -27.02
C GLU A 393 10.23 -3.13 -25.91
N LEU A 394 9.12 -3.55 -25.30
CA LEU A 394 9.14 -4.45 -24.13
C LEU A 394 9.63 -5.86 -24.48
N THR A 395 9.27 -6.36 -25.66
CA THR A 395 9.59 -7.70 -26.17
C THR A 395 10.65 -7.69 -27.26
N LYS A 396 11.34 -6.56 -27.48
CA LYS A 396 12.32 -6.42 -28.57
C LYS A 396 13.35 -7.56 -28.63
N LYS A 397 13.99 -7.87 -27.50
CA LYS A 397 14.97 -8.97 -27.42
C LYS A 397 14.35 -10.34 -27.68
N TRP A 398 13.13 -10.56 -27.18
CA TRP A 398 12.40 -11.81 -27.41
C TRP A 398 12.07 -11.97 -28.90
N ARG A 399 11.66 -10.88 -29.56
CA ARG A 399 11.34 -10.85 -31.00
C ARG A 399 12.56 -11.15 -31.87
N GLU A 400 13.72 -10.57 -31.53
CA GLU A 400 15.00 -10.82 -32.23
C GLU A 400 15.44 -12.29 -32.18
N GLN A 401 14.94 -13.08 -31.22
CA GLN A 401 15.24 -14.51 -31.07
C GLN A 401 14.26 -15.42 -31.82
N GLN A 402 13.19 -14.89 -32.41
CA GLN A 402 12.21 -15.67 -33.16
C GLN A 402 12.62 -15.77 -34.62
N ALA A 403 12.60 -16.99 -35.18
CA ALA A 403 13.03 -17.25 -36.54
C ALA A 403 11.94 -17.01 -37.61
N ASP A 404 10.67 -17.15 -37.23
CA ASP A 404 9.53 -17.10 -38.17
C ASP A 404 8.27 -16.57 -37.47
N LEU A 405 8.17 -15.24 -37.35
CA LEU A 405 6.95 -14.59 -36.87
C LEU A 405 6.09 -14.18 -38.07
N PRO A 406 4.77 -14.43 -38.03
CA PRO A 406 3.88 -14.05 -39.11
C PRO A 406 3.81 -12.52 -39.26
N ASP A 407 3.77 -12.06 -40.52
CA ASP A 407 3.64 -10.64 -40.85
C ASP A 407 2.26 -10.11 -40.45
N ALA A 408 2.20 -8.92 -39.83
CA ALA A 408 0.94 -8.33 -39.39
C ALA A 408 -0.02 -7.97 -40.55
N GLY A 409 0.49 -7.72 -41.75
CA GLY A 409 -0.32 -7.55 -42.95
C GLY A 409 -1.02 -8.84 -43.35
N GLU A 410 -0.31 -9.96 -43.35
CA GLU A 410 -0.89 -11.29 -43.60
C GLU A 410 -1.93 -11.67 -42.55
N LEU A 411 -1.62 -11.43 -41.27
CA LEU A 411 -2.56 -11.65 -40.16
C LEU A 411 -3.85 -10.84 -40.34
N LEU A 412 -3.74 -9.56 -40.73
CA LEU A 412 -4.90 -8.71 -40.96
C LEU A 412 -5.78 -9.27 -42.09
N GLU A 413 -5.17 -9.75 -43.17
CA GLU A 413 -5.88 -10.31 -44.31
C GLU A 413 -6.59 -11.63 -43.94
N GLN A 414 -5.96 -12.47 -43.12
CA GLN A 414 -6.57 -13.67 -42.56
C GLN A 414 -7.79 -13.30 -41.69
N ILE A 415 -7.65 -12.34 -40.77
CA ILE A 415 -8.75 -11.86 -39.92
C ILE A 415 -9.92 -11.34 -40.77
N LYS A 416 -9.65 -10.56 -41.82
CA LYS A 416 -10.69 -10.04 -42.72
C LYS A 416 -11.47 -11.18 -43.39
N LYS A 417 -10.76 -12.17 -43.95
CA LYS A 417 -11.37 -13.35 -44.61
C LYS A 417 -12.23 -14.18 -43.64
N GLU A 418 -11.74 -14.43 -42.43
CA GLU A 418 -12.51 -15.16 -41.40
C GLU A 418 -13.80 -14.43 -41.04
N ARG A 419 -13.72 -13.11 -40.84
CA ARG A 419 -14.89 -12.30 -40.50
C ARG A 419 -15.92 -12.23 -41.63
N GLU A 420 -15.48 -12.14 -42.88
CA GLU A 420 -16.38 -12.19 -44.03
C GLU A 420 -17.11 -13.53 -44.13
N LYS A 421 -16.40 -14.63 -43.86
CA LYS A 421 -16.98 -15.97 -43.82
C LYS A 421 -18.05 -16.07 -42.72
N ASP A 422 -17.73 -15.62 -41.51
CA ASP A 422 -18.69 -15.62 -40.39
C ASP A 422 -19.90 -14.73 -40.67
N ALA A 423 -19.69 -13.54 -41.25
CA ALA A 423 -20.78 -12.64 -41.63
C ALA A 423 -21.75 -13.30 -42.63
N LYS A 424 -21.22 -14.05 -43.61
CA LYS A 424 -22.02 -14.82 -44.57
C LYS A 424 -22.79 -15.96 -43.89
N VAL A 425 -22.14 -16.71 -42.98
CA VAL A 425 -22.77 -17.82 -42.25
C VAL A 425 -23.94 -17.36 -41.39
N PHE A 426 -23.81 -16.19 -40.73
CA PHE A 426 -24.84 -15.66 -39.83
C PHE A 426 -25.75 -14.60 -40.48
N SER A 427 -25.70 -14.42 -41.80
CA SER A 427 -26.48 -13.41 -42.55
C SER A 427 -26.38 -12.00 -41.96
N ARG A 428 -25.20 -11.62 -41.44
CA ARG A 428 -24.94 -10.31 -40.85
C ARG A 428 -24.35 -9.36 -41.89
N LYS A 429 -24.84 -8.13 -41.95
CA LYS A 429 -24.15 -7.06 -42.70
C LYS A 429 -22.89 -6.65 -41.95
N GLN A 430 -21.72 -7.01 -42.49
CA GLN A 430 -20.46 -6.50 -41.97
C GLN A 430 -20.29 -5.04 -42.38
N LYS A 431 -20.15 -4.17 -41.38
CA LYS A 431 -19.87 -2.75 -41.62
C LYS A 431 -18.40 -2.64 -42.04
N SER A 432 -18.16 -2.11 -43.24
CA SER A 432 -16.80 -1.82 -43.70
C SER A 432 -16.24 -0.67 -42.87
N ILE A 433 -15.18 -0.94 -42.10
CA ILE A 433 -14.42 0.07 -41.39
C ILE A 433 -13.24 0.44 -42.27
N LYS A 434 -13.11 1.74 -42.56
CA LYS A 434 -12.01 2.26 -43.36
C LYS A 434 -10.72 2.12 -42.56
N SER A 435 -9.74 1.44 -43.12
CA SER A 435 -8.39 1.34 -42.56
C SER A 435 -7.77 2.72 -42.31
N LEU A 436 -6.73 2.75 -41.48
CA LEU A 436 -5.98 3.98 -41.20
C LEU A 436 -5.41 4.59 -42.48
N THR A 437 -5.49 5.92 -42.61
CA THR A 437 -4.81 6.67 -43.69
C THR A 437 -3.33 6.87 -43.38
N ASP A 438 -2.53 7.21 -44.40
CA ASP A 438 -1.11 7.54 -44.20
C ASP A 438 -0.93 8.71 -43.22
N ASP A 439 -1.78 9.73 -43.29
CA ASP A 439 -1.79 10.86 -42.35
C ASP A 439 -2.10 10.41 -40.91
N GLU A 440 -3.07 9.50 -40.72
CA GLU A 440 -3.38 8.92 -39.40
C GLU A 440 -2.21 8.09 -38.84
N LEU A 441 -1.44 7.42 -39.72
CA LEU A 441 -0.28 6.61 -39.33
C LEU A 441 0.92 7.44 -38.90
N VAL A 442 1.11 8.64 -39.47
CA VAL A 442 2.22 9.56 -39.12
C VAL A 442 2.11 10.05 -37.68
N GLU A 443 0.89 10.25 -37.17
CA GLU A 443 0.62 10.69 -35.80
C GLU A 443 0.78 9.58 -34.75
N LEU A 444 0.88 8.32 -35.18
CA LEU A 444 1.02 7.17 -34.29
C LEU A 444 2.50 6.82 -34.03
N PRO A 445 2.82 6.25 -32.85
CA PRO A 445 4.16 5.78 -32.56
C PRO A 445 4.64 4.76 -33.60
N ARG A 446 5.94 4.82 -33.93
CA ARG A 446 6.56 3.82 -34.81
C ARG A 446 6.54 2.45 -34.13
N LEU A 447 6.09 1.44 -34.88
CA LEU A 447 6.06 0.05 -34.43
C LEU A 447 7.23 -0.75 -35.04
N PRO A 448 7.54 -1.93 -34.48
CA PRO A 448 8.39 -2.93 -35.13
C PRO A 448 7.88 -3.29 -36.53
N LYS A 449 8.77 -3.74 -37.41
CA LYS A 449 8.42 -4.04 -38.81
C LYS A 449 7.36 -5.15 -38.94
N GLU A 450 7.32 -6.07 -37.98
CA GLU A 450 6.40 -7.20 -37.92
C GLU A 450 5.01 -6.81 -37.39
N TRP A 451 4.82 -5.55 -36.99
CA TRP A 451 3.60 -5.06 -36.36
C TRP A 451 2.88 -4.06 -37.27
N LYS A 452 1.57 -3.92 -37.05
CA LYS A 452 0.75 -2.95 -37.80
C LYS A 452 -0.28 -2.28 -36.90
N TRP A 453 -0.45 -0.97 -37.03
CA TRP A 453 -1.61 -0.29 -36.46
C TRP A 453 -2.86 -0.63 -37.27
N VAL A 454 -3.93 -1.01 -36.59
CA VAL A 454 -5.25 -1.29 -37.18
C VAL A 454 -6.35 -0.66 -36.33
N LYS A 455 -7.52 -0.37 -36.90
CA LYS A 455 -8.66 0.09 -36.09
C LYS A 455 -9.30 -1.11 -35.38
N ILE A 456 -9.70 -0.94 -34.13
CA ILE A 456 -10.32 -2.01 -33.33
C ILE A 456 -11.47 -2.67 -34.08
N GLY A 457 -12.32 -1.92 -34.75
CA GLY A 457 -13.45 -2.50 -35.46
C GLY A 457 -13.08 -3.28 -36.74
N GLU A 458 -11.88 -3.07 -37.31
CA GLU A 458 -11.37 -3.91 -38.42
C GLU A 458 -11.09 -5.34 -37.96
N VAL A 459 -10.62 -5.50 -36.72
CA VAL A 459 -10.16 -6.79 -36.20
C VAL A 459 -11.08 -7.41 -35.14
N LEU A 460 -11.78 -6.61 -34.34
CA LEU A 460 -12.66 -7.04 -33.26
C LEU A 460 -14.10 -6.56 -33.46
N GLU A 461 -15.04 -7.12 -32.68
CA GLU A 461 -16.45 -6.71 -32.68
C GLU A 461 -16.80 -5.93 -31.40
N VAL A 462 -17.35 -4.74 -31.57
CA VAL A 462 -17.79 -3.87 -30.46
C VAL A 462 -19.31 -3.86 -30.36
N PHE A 463 -19.81 -4.07 -29.16
CA PHE A 463 -21.24 -4.08 -28.86
C PHE A 463 -21.56 -3.11 -27.73
N VAL A 464 -22.73 -2.49 -27.82
CA VAL A 464 -23.27 -1.62 -26.76
C VAL A 464 -24.41 -2.38 -26.11
N GLY A 465 -24.45 -2.33 -24.78
CA GLY A 465 -25.46 -3.03 -24.01
C GLY A 465 -26.77 -2.27 -23.93
N SER A 466 -27.70 -2.78 -23.14
CA SER A 466 -28.92 -2.06 -22.78
C SER A 466 -29.40 -2.46 -21.39
N THR A 467 -30.24 -1.61 -20.80
CA THR A 467 -30.91 -1.90 -19.53
C THR A 467 -32.35 -2.32 -19.83
N PRO A 468 -32.77 -3.57 -19.52
CA PRO A 468 -34.19 -3.94 -19.53
C PRO A 468 -35.00 -2.97 -18.68
N SER A 469 -36.28 -2.75 -19.02
CA SER A 469 -37.12 -1.81 -18.27
C SER A 469 -37.05 -2.07 -16.77
N ARG A 470 -36.61 -1.06 -16.01
CA ARG A 470 -36.56 -1.12 -14.54
C ARG A 470 -37.95 -1.12 -13.90
N LYS A 471 -38.98 -0.71 -14.66
CA LYS A 471 -40.39 -0.72 -14.21
C LYS A 471 -40.99 -2.12 -14.20
N GLU A 472 -40.45 -3.05 -15.00
CA GLU A 472 -40.95 -4.42 -15.08
C GLU A 472 -40.09 -5.34 -14.21
N SER A 473 -40.57 -5.66 -13.01
CA SER A 473 -39.83 -6.46 -12.04
C SER A 473 -39.55 -7.88 -12.52
N LYS A 474 -40.39 -8.45 -13.40
CA LYS A 474 -40.19 -9.80 -13.98
C LYS A 474 -38.95 -9.91 -14.87
N PHE A 475 -38.37 -8.79 -15.29
CA PHE A 475 -37.13 -8.77 -16.07
C PHE A 475 -35.88 -8.99 -15.21
N TRP A 476 -35.99 -8.83 -13.88
CA TRP A 476 -34.87 -8.82 -12.95
C TRP A 476 -34.91 -10.03 -11.99
N GLY A 477 -33.79 -10.34 -11.35
CA GLY A 477 -33.69 -11.45 -10.39
C GLY A 477 -33.58 -12.85 -11.05
N GLY A 478 -33.18 -12.90 -12.32
CA GLY A 478 -32.98 -14.15 -13.05
C GLY A 478 -31.60 -14.77 -12.83
N LYS A 479 -31.19 -15.64 -13.77
CA LYS A 479 -29.88 -16.33 -13.75
C LYS A 479 -28.86 -15.77 -14.74
N ILE A 480 -29.23 -14.78 -15.55
CA ILE A 480 -28.35 -14.23 -16.59
C ILE A 480 -27.61 -13.02 -16.00
N PRO A 481 -26.28 -13.09 -15.80
CA PRO A 481 -25.51 -12.00 -15.22
C PRO A 481 -25.63 -10.73 -16.07
N TRP A 482 -25.82 -9.59 -15.42
CA TRP A 482 -25.97 -8.28 -16.07
C TRP A 482 -24.96 -7.29 -15.48
N VAL A 483 -23.95 -6.95 -16.27
CA VAL A 483 -22.83 -6.09 -15.87
C VAL A 483 -23.24 -4.62 -15.95
N SER A 484 -23.14 -3.93 -14.81
CA SER A 484 -23.25 -2.48 -14.74
C SER A 484 -21.90 -1.80 -15.00
N SER A 485 -21.91 -0.52 -15.40
CA SER A 485 -20.68 0.25 -15.62
C SER A 485 -19.81 0.37 -14.37
N GLY A 486 -20.40 0.33 -13.16
CA GLY A 486 -19.66 0.35 -11.90
C GLY A 486 -18.91 -0.95 -11.59
N GLU A 487 -19.14 -2.02 -12.34
CA GLU A 487 -18.44 -3.31 -12.19
C GLU A 487 -17.27 -3.45 -13.18
N VAL A 488 -17.16 -2.54 -14.15
CA VAL A 488 -16.01 -2.46 -15.07
C VAL A 488 -14.92 -1.60 -14.43
N ALA A 489 -14.07 -2.20 -13.61
CA ALA A 489 -13.15 -1.45 -12.73
C ALA A 489 -11.76 -2.11 -12.61
N PHE A 490 -11.03 -2.23 -13.72
CA PHE A 490 -9.67 -2.82 -13.79
C PHE A 490 -9.58 -4.20 -13.15
N CYS A 491 -10.51 -5.08 -13.54
CA CYS A 491 -10.70 -6.36 -12.86
C CYS A 491 -11.12 -7.49 -13.81
N ARG A 492 -11.18 -8.70 -13.28
CA ARG A 492 -11.88 -9.83 -13.91
C ARG A 492 -13.25 -9.99 -13.26
N ILE A 493 -14.31 -9.93 -14.06
CA ILE A 493 -15.70 -10.04 -13.60
C ILE A 493 -16.05 -11.52 -13.47
N ASN A 494 -16.14 -12.00 -12.23
CA ASN A 494 -16.48 -13.39 -11.90
C ASN A 494 -17.95 -13.58 -11.50
N SER A 495 -18.65 -12.49 -11.18
CA SER A 495 -20.05 -12.43 -10.80
C SER A 495 -20.57 -11.02 -11.00
N THR A 496 -21.87 -10.84 -11.15
CA THR A 496 -22.50 -9.51 -11.21
C THR A 496 -23.41 -9.27 -10.00
N LYS A 497 -23.58 -8.00 -9.62
CA LYS A 497 -24.50 -7.58 -8.56
C LYS A 497 -25.95 -7.91 -8.90
N GLU A 498 -26.30 -7.77 -10.18
CA GLU A 498 -27.65 -8.00 -10.67
C GLU A 498 -27.65 -9.05 -11.77
N CYS A 499 -28.77 -9.76 -11.88
CA CYS A 499 -29.05 -10.70 -12.95
C CYS A 499 -30.42 -10.40 -13.55
N ILE A 500 -30.56 -10.65 -14.84
CA ILE A 500 -31.82 -10.52 -15.57
C ILE A 500 -32.40 -11.90 -15.89
N THR A 501 -33.70 -11.95 -16.13
CA THR A 501 -34.40 -13.16 -16.58
C THR A 501 -34.24 -13.33 -18.09
N LYS A 502 -34.58 -14.52 -18.60
CA LYS A 502 -34.68 -14.74 -20.05
C LYS A 502 -35.67 -13.78 -20.71
N LEU A 503 -36.80 -13.52 -20.03
CA LEU A 503 -37.78 -12.53 -20.45
C LEU A 503 -37.18 -11.11 -20.55
N GLY A 504 -36.37 -10.70 -19.55
CA GLY A 504 -35.68 -9.41 -19.58
C GLY A 504 -34.65 -9.30 -20.71
N LEU A 505 -33.92 -10.38 -20.99
CA LEU A 505 -32.99 -10.45 -22.12
C LEU A 505 -33.74 -10.30 -23.45
N ASP A 506 -34.81 -11.08 -23.64
CA ASP A 506 -35.57 -11.12 -24.90
C ASP A 506 -36.37 -9.83 -25.16
N ASN A 507 -36.67 -9.05 -24.12
CA ASN A 507 -37.36 -7.76 -24.21
C ASN A 507 -36.41 -6.55 -24.08
N SER A 508 -35.12 -6.75 -24.36
CA SER A 508 -34.15 -5.66 -24.43
C SER A 508 -33.15 -5.89 -25.56
N SER A 509 -32.41 -4.85 -25.93
CA SER A 509 -31.37 -4.96 -26.97
C SER A 509 -30.03 -5.45 -26.42
N THR A 510 -29.96 -5.88 -25.15
CA THR A 510 -28.72 -6.43 -24.58
C THR A 510 -28.56 -7.87 -25.04
N GLN A 511 -27.32 -8.35 -25.07
CA GLN A 511 -27.03 -9.70 -25.51
C GLN A 511 -25.99 -10.33 -24.59
N VAL A 512 -25.96 -11.66 -24.56
CA VAL A 512 -24.97 -12.39 -23.75
C VAL A 512 -23.63 -12.44 -24.50
N HIS A 513 -22.57 -12.10 -23.78
CA HIS A 513 -21.20 -12.14 -24.26
C HIS A 513 -20.46 -13.34 -23.66
N PRO A 514 -19.55 -13.97 -24.43
CA PRO A 514 -18.77 -15.10 -23.95
C PRO A 514 -17.69 -14.67 -22.93
N ILE A 515 -17.17 -15.65 -22.20
CA ILE A 515 -15.98 -15.52 -21.36
C ILE A 515 -14.80 -15.03 -22.22
N GLY A 516 -13.94 -14.18 -21.66
CA GLY A 516 -12.82 -13.54 -22.35
C GLY A 516 -13.19 -12.23 -23.05
N THR A 517 -14.47 -11.87 -23.15
CA THR A 517 -14.88 -10.56 -23.68
C THR A 517 -14.29 -9.44 -22.81
N VAL A 518 -13.69 -8.44 -23.45
CA VAL A 518 -13.17 -7.24 -22.77
C VAL A 518 -14.28 -6.20 -22.66
N MET A 519 -14.55 -5.73 -21.46
CA MET A 519 -15.55 -4.71 -21.14
C MET A 519 -14.88 -3.35 -21.00
N LEU A 520 -15.49 -2.30 -21.52
CA LEU A 520 -15.00 -0.91 -21.40
C LEU A 520 -16.11 0.01 -20.88
N GLY A 521 -15.82 0.80 -19.85
CA GLY A 521 -16.72 1.82 -19.32
C GLY A 521 -16.84 3.00 -20.29
N MET A 522 -18.03 3.21 -20.87
CA MET A 522 -18.28 4.22 -21.89
C MET A 522 -18.67 5.58 -21.29
N ILE A 523 -19.53 5.53 -20.27
CA ILE A 523 -20.18 6.69 -19.64
C ILE A 523 -20.00 6.60 -18.13
N GLY A 524 -19.69 7.74 -17.50
CA GLY A 524 -19.65 7.89 -16.05
C GLY A 524 -18.85 9.12 -15.62
N GLU A 525 -19.36 9.86 -14.64
CA GLU A 525 -18.62 10.94 -13.98
C GLU A 525 -17.51 10.36 -13.08
N GLY A 526 -16.44 11.12 -12.84
CA GLY A 526 -15.35 10.68 -11.98
C GLY A 526 -14.39 9.68 -12.66
N LYS A 527 -14.25 8.46 -12.13
CA LYS A 527 -13.22 7.48 -12.52
C LYS A 527 -13.70 6.40 -13.50
N THR A 528 -15.01 6.19 -13.68
CA THR A 528 -15.55 5.01 -14.39
C THR A 528 -15.31 5.02 -15.91
N ARG A 529 -15.39 6.18 -16.57
CA ARG A 529 -15.13 6.28 -18.01
C ARG A 529 -13.71 5.85 -18.35
N GLY A 530 -13.57 4.94 -19.31
CA GLY A 530 -12.30 4.38 -19.77
C GLY A 530 -11.79 3.20 -18.95
N GLN A 531 -12.42 2.85 -17.83
CA GLN A 531 -12.03 1.64 -17.08
C GLN A 531 -12.33 0.39 -17.90
N VAL A 532 -11.52 -0.65 -17.71
CA VAL A 532 -11.58 -1.89 -18.49
C VAL A 532 -11.73 -3.10 -17.55
N ALA A 533 -12.35 -4.18 -18.03
CA ALA A 533 -12.44 -5.45 -17.31
C ALA A 533 -12.48 -6.64 -18.28
N ILE A 534 -12.23 -7.86 -17.79
CA ILE A 534 -12.38 -9.11 -18.57
C ILE A 534 -13.53 -9.92 -17.98
N LEU A 535 -14.41 -10.45 -18.82
CA LEU A 535 -15.45 -11.39 -18.38
C LEU A 535 -14.86 -12.78 -18.10
N ASN A 536 -14.96 -13.26 -16.86
CA ASN A 536 -14.73 -14.67 -16.49
C ASN A 536 -16.02 -15.51 -16.49
N ILE A 537 -17.16 -14.87 -16.77
CA ILE A 537 -18.49 -15.48 -16.87
C ILE A 537 -19.18 -15.02 -18.16
N LYS A 538 -20.15 -15.79 -18.64
CA LYS A 538 -21.05 -15.28 -19.68
C LYS A 538 -21.96 -14.22 -19.07
N ALA A 539 -22.02 -13.04 -19.66
CA ALA A 539 -22.83 -11.95 -19.12
C ALA A 539 -23.37 -11.03 -20.22
N CYS A 540 -24.52 -10.42 -19.96
CA CYS A 540 -24.99 -9.25 -20.69
C CYS A 540 -24.60 -7.98 -19.94
N HIS A 541 -24.86 -6.80 -20.51
CA HIS A 541 -24.37 -5.56 -19.91
C HIS A 541 -25.26 -4.35 -20.22
N ASN A 542 -25.03 -3.25 -19.50
CA ASN A 542 -25.80 -2.01 -19.62
C ASN A 542 -25.36 -1.14 -20.81
N GLN A 543 -26.12 -0.08 -21.10
CA GLN A 543 -25.84 0.87 -22.18
C GLN A 543 -24.61 1.77 -21.93
N ASN A 544 -24.08 1.80 -20.71
CA ASN A 544 -22.93 2.62 -20.32
C ASN A 544 -21.61 1.85 -20.43
N THR A 545 -21.63 0.66 -21.04
CA THR A 545 -20.47 -0.20 -21.24
C THR A 545 -20.44 -0.72 -22.66
N ALA A 546 -19.23 -0.89 -23.19
CA ALA A 546 -18.99 -1.59 -24.44
C ALA A 546 -18.44 -2.98 -24.13
N ALA A 547 -18.88 -3.97 -24.90
CA ALA A 547 -18.32 -5.31 -24.91
C ALA A 547 -17.54 -5.51 -26.21
N ILE A 548 -16.25 -5.82 -26.09
CA ILE A 548 -15.32 -6.05 -27.19
C ILE A 548 -15.06 -7.56 -27.24
N ARG A 549 -15.68 -8.25 -28.20
CA ARG A 549 -15.52 -9.71 -28.35
C ARG A 549 -14.17 -9.99 -29.00
N ILE A 550 -13.44 -10.89 -28.35
CA ILE A 550 -12.09 -11.29 -28.74
C ILE A 550 -12.18 -12.44 -29.74
N ASN A 551 -11.40 -12.35 -30.81
CA ASN A 551 -11.28 -13.41 -31.82
C ASN A 551 -9.99 -14.24 -31.54
N PRO A 552 -9.77 -15.38 -32.23
CA PRO A 552 -8.60 -16.21 -32.00
C PRO A 552 -7.24 -15.52 -32.20
N ASN A 553 -7.19 -14.40 -32.94
CA ASN A 553 -5.97 -13.66 -33.26
C ASN A 553 -5.58 -12.61 -32.20
N TYR A 554 -6.40 -12.44 -31.15
CA TYR A 554 -6.10 -11.55 -30.03
C TYR A 554 -6.21 -12.28 -28.69
N LEU A 555 -5.37 -11.88 -27.73
CA LEU A 555 -5.56 -12.24 -26.32
C LEU A 555 -6.44 -11.20 -25.62
N SER A 556 -7.35 -11.67 -24.76
CA SER A 556 -8.16 -10.83 -23.90
C SER A 556 -7.30 -9.91 -23.02
N GLU A 557 -6.23 -10.45 -22.45
CA GLU A 557 -5.28 -9.74 -21.60
C GLU A 557 -4.50 -8.66 -22.37
N PHE A 558 -4.14 -8.93 -23.63
CA PHE A 558 -3.46 -7.95 -24.48
C PHE A 558 -4.36 -6.74 -24.74
N VAL A 559 -5.61 -6.99 -25.13
CA VAL A 559 -6.60 -5.92 -25.35
C VAL A 559 -6.95 -5.20 -24.04
N TYR A 560 -7.05 -5.93 -22.92
CA TYR A 560 -7.25 -5.35 -21.60
C TYR A 560 -6.13 -4.35 -21.24
N HIS A 561 -4.86 -4.77 -21.34
CA HIS A 561 -3.72 -3.91 -21.01
C HIS A 561 -3.58 -2.73 -21.98
N PHE A 562 -4.04 -2.87 -23.23
CA PHE A 562 -4.08 -1.76 -24.18
C PHE A 562 -5.04 -0.65 -23.71
N PHE A 563 -6.25 -1.03 -23.27
CA PHE A 563 -7.20 -0.06 -22.71
C PHE A 563 -6.76 0.48 -21.35
N GLU A 564 -6.06 -0.34 -20.55
CA GLU A 564 -5.46 0.11 -19.29
C GLU A 564 -4.39 1.19 -19.54
N LYS A 565 -3.51 0.98 -20.54
CA LYS A 565 -2.53 1.99 -20.99
C LYS A 565 -3.22 3.29 -21.38
N ASN A 566 -4.32 3.20 -22.14
CA ASN A 566 -5.01 4.36 -22.70
C ASN A 566 -6.06 4.97 -21.74
N TYR A 567 -6.16 4.51 -20.48
CA TYR A 567 -7.19 4.95 -19.55
C TYR A 567 -7.31 6.47 -19.44
N ASN A 568 -6.17 7.16 -19.26
CA ASN A 568 -6.16 8.61 -19.09
C ASN A 568 -6.63 9.36 -20.35
N GLU A 569 -6.26 8.87 -21.52
CA GLU A 569 -6.67 9.43 -22.82
C GLU A 569 -8.17 9.18 -23.04
N ASN A 570 -8.60 7.93 -22.89
CA ASN A 570 -10.01 7.51 -22.99
C ASN A 570 -10.92 8.26 -22.02
N ARG A 571 -10.42 8.58 -20.83
CA ARG A 571 -11.13 9.37 -19.83
C ARG A 571 -11.22 10.85 -20.21
N ARG A 572 -10.28 11.40 -20.98
CA ARG A 572 -10.27 12.80 -21.42
C ARG A 572 -11.10 13.05 -22.67
N ILE A 573 -11.33 12.03 -23.49
CA ILE A 573 -12.28 12.09 -24.60
C ILE A 573 -13.66 12.49 -24.03
N GLY A 574 -14.02 13.77 -24.21
CA GLY A 574 -15.27 14.35 -23.70
C GLY A 574 -15.18 15.39 -22.57
N SER A 575 -14.11 16.20 -22.48
CA SER A 575 -14.02 17.32 -21.52
C SER A 575 -14.28 18.72 -22.12
N GLY A 576 -14.94 18.83 -23.28
CA GLY A 576 -15.39 20.10 -23.88
C GLY A 576 -16.88 20.35 -23.67
N ASN A 577 -17.34 21.61 -23.84
CA ASN A 577 -18.69 22.13 -23.53
C ASN A 577 -19.90 21.41 -24.17
N ASN A 578 -19.70 20.39 -25.02
CA ASN A 578 -20.75 19.48 -25.48
C ASN A 578 -20.30 18.04 -25.19
N GLN A 579 -20.98 17.36 -24.24
CA GLN A 579 -20.64 16.03 -23.74
C GLN A 579 -20.47 15.00 -24.88
N GLN A 580 -19.24 14.61 -25.20
CA GLN A 580 -18.98 13.42 -26.02
C GLN A 580 -18.49 12.28 -25.12
N ALA A 581 -19.36 11.34 -24.78
CA ALA A 581 -18.97 10.08 -24.14
C ALA A 581 -18.24 9.15 -25.12
N LEU A 582 -17.49 8.16 -24.61
CA LEU A 582 -17.00 7.08 -25.46
C LEU A 582 -18.22 6.38 -26.06
N ASN A 583 -18.35 6.40 -27.37
CA ASN A 583 -19.43 5.71 -28.08
C ASN A 583 -18.85 4.57 -28.93
N LYS A 584 -19.73 3.70 -29.43
CA LYS A 584 -19.33 2.55 -30.26
C LYS A 584 -18.42 2.96 -31.42
N ASN A 585 -18.77 4.03 -32.15
CA ASN A 585 -18.01 4.48 -33.30
C ASN A 585 -16.61 4.97 -32.91
N ILE A 586 -16.47 5.68 -31.78
CA ILE A 586 -15.16 6.10 -31.27
C ILE A 586 -14.31 4.86 -30.96
N ILE A 587 -14.86 3.88 -30.23
CA ILE A 587 -14.14 2.66 -29.85
C ILE A 587 -13.74 1.85 -31.09
N GLU A 588 -14.65 1.69 -32.07
CA GLU A 588 -14.36 0.99 -33.32
C GLU A 588 -13.24 1.64 -34.13
N ASN A 589 -13.04 2.95 -34.01
CA ASN A 589 -12.00 3.69 -34.76
C ASN A 589 -10.70 3.91 -33.97
N MET A 590 -10.58 3.44 -32.72
CA MET A 590 -9.33 3.50 -31.96
C MET A 590 -8.27 2.61 -32.62
N SER A 591 -7.03 3.08 -32.70
CA SER A 591 -5.91 2.32 -33.24
C SER A 591 -5.32 1.39 -32.20
N ILE A 592 -5.28 0.09 -32.49
CA ILE A 592 -4.67 -0.96 -31.67
C ILE A 592 -3.53 -1.61 -32.47
N PRO A 593 -2.41 -2.00 -31.85
CA PRO A 593 -1.38 -2.73 -32.58
C PRO A 593 -1.84 -4.18 -32.84
N LEU A 594 -1.52 -4.67 -34.03
CA LEU A 594 -1.65 -6.05 -34.44
C LEU A 594 -0.25 -6.66 -34.54
N CYS A 595 -0.03 -7.73 -33.79
CA CYS A 595 1.16 -8.56 -33.82
C CYS A 595 0.78 -10.03 -33.60
N SER A 596 1.71 -10.94 -33.82
CA SER A 596 1.49 -12.38 -33.70
C SER A 596 1.00 -12.79 -32.30
N LEU A 597 0.18 -13.85 -32.22
CA LEU A 597 -0.28 -14.39 -30.94
C LEU A 597 0.87 -14.78 -29.98
N PRO A 598 1.94 -15.46 -30.43
CA PRO A 598 3.08 -15.74 -29.55
C PRO A 598 3.69 -14.46 -28.97
N GLU A 599 3.75 -13.39 -29.74
CA GLU A 599 4.26 -12.12 -29.26
C GLU A 599 3.30 -11.42 -28.30
N GLN A 600 1.98 -11.45 -28.55
CA GLN A 600 0.99 -10.97 -27.58
C GLN A 600 1.12 -11.70 -26.24
N GLN A 601 1.36 -13.02 -26.27
CA GLN A 601 1.60 -13.82 -25.05
C GLN A 601 2.86 -13.35 -24.31
N ALA A 602 3.97 -13.16 -25.02
CA ALA A 602 5.22 -12.67 -24.45
C ALA A 602 5.05 -11.26 -23.83
N ILE A 603 4.31 -10.37 -24.50
CA ILE A 603 4.00 -9.03 -24.00
C ILE A 603 3.19 -9.11 -22.71
N VAL A 604 2.10 -9.88 -22.71
CA VAL A 604 1.23 -10.03 -21.52
C VAL A 604 2.02 -10.61 -20.36
N GLN A 605 2.81 -11.66 -20.59
CA GLN A 605 3.65 -12.27 -19.55
C GLN A 605 4.61 -11.25 -18.92
N GLU A 606 5.23 -10.41 -19.74
CA GLU A 606 6.17 -9.41 -19.26
C GLU A 606 5.48 -8.24 -18.54
N ILE A 607 4.30 -7.79 -19.02
CA ILE A 607 3.47 -6.82 -18.30
C ILE A 607 3.09 -7.39 -16.94
N GLU A 608 2.47 -8.58 -16.89
CA GLU A 608 2.00 -9.19 -15.65
C GLU A 608 3.14 -9.43 -14.66
N THR A 609 4.31 -9.88 -15.14
CA THR A 609 5.50 -10.08 -14.30
C THR A 609 5.94 -8.77 -13.65
N ARG A 610 6.08 -7.69 -14.43
CA ARG A 610 6.52 -6.39 -13.92
C ARG A 610 5.48 -5.72 -13.03
N LEU A 611 4.20 -5.77 -13.42
CA LEU A 611 3.11 -5.19 -12.63
C LEU A 611 2.88 -5.95 -11.32
N SER A 612 3.09 -7.27 -11.28
CA SER A 612 3.04 -8.03 -10.03
C SER A 612 4.10 -7.59 -9.02
N VAL A 613 5.31 -7.25 -9.49
CA VAL A 613 6.36 -6.66 -8.64
C VAL A 613 5.91 -5.28 -8.13
N CYS A 614 5.30 -4.46 -9.00
CA CYS A 614 4.74 -3.17 -8.59
C CYS A 614 3.68 -3.32 -7.49
N ASP A 615 2.73 -4.24 -7.66
CA ASP A 615 1.67 -4.48 -6.67
C ASP A 615 2.26 -4.88 -5.32
N LYS A 616 3.32 -5.68 -5.32
CA LYS A 616 4.02 -6.08 -4.10
C LYS A 616 4.71 -4.91 -3.41
N ILE A 617 5.36 -4.03 -4.18
CA ILE A 617 5.98 -2.79 -3.66
C ILE A 617 4.93 -1.86 -3.09
N GLU A 618 3.79 -1.67 -3.79
CA GLU A 618 2.70 -0.82 -3.32
C GLU A 618 2.13 -1.32 -1.99
N GLN A 619 1.91 -2.63 -1.86
CA GLN A 619 1.49 -3.24 -0.60
C GLN A 619 2.51 -3.03 0.53
N ASP A 620 3.80 -3.15 0.24
CA ASP A 620 4.86 -2.96 1.23
C ASP A 620 4.96 -1.48 1.66
N ILE A 621 4.74 -0.54 0.73
CA ILE A 621 4.64 0.90 1.03
C ILE A 621 3.45 1.17 1.97
N GLU A 622 2.26 0.68 1.65
CA GLU A 622 1.07 0.83 2.50
C GLU A 622 1.31 0.29 3.92
N THR A 623 1.88 -0.91 4.01
CA THR A 623 2.22 -1.54 5.29
C THR A 623 3.21 -0.70 6.09
N ASN A 624 4.22 -0.12 5.44
CA ASN A 624 5.23 0.69 6.12
C ASN A 624 4.69 2.06 6.56
N LEU A 625 3.74 2.63 5.81
CA LEU A 625 3.02 3.84 6.24
C LEU A 625 2.17 3.58 7.50
N GLU A 626 1.48 2.44 7.56
CA GLU A 626 0.73 2.03 8.77
C GLU A 626 1.67 1.81 9.96
N LYS A 627 2.81 1.13 9.75
CA LYS A 627 3.83 0.95 10.79
C LYS A 627 4.41 2.27 11.28
N ALA A 628 4.60 3.24 10.38
CA ALA A 628 5.12 4.56 10.74
C ALA A 628 4.16 5.27 11.71
N GLU A 629 2.85 5.22 11.45
CA GLU A 629 1.86 5.79 12.37
C GLU A 629 1.86 5.05 13.73
N ALA A 630 1.94 3.72 13.73
CA ALA A 630 2.04 2.95 14.96
C ALA A 630 3.32 3.28 15.76
N LEU A 631 4.44 3.48 15.07
CA LEU A 631 5.71 3.86 15.68
C LEU A 631 5.63 5.26 16.30
N ARG A 632 4.99 6.23 15.62
CA ARG A 632 4.73 7.57 16.16
C ARG A 632 4.02 7.50 17.51
N GLN A 633 2.97 6.68 17.61
CA GLN A 633 2.25 6.45 18.88
C GLN A 633 3.12 5.73 19.93
N SER A 634 3.94 4.76 19.50
CA SER A 634 4.86 4.05 20.40
C SER A 634 5.93 4.96 21.00
N ILE A 635 6.49 5.88 20.21
CA ILE A 635 7.47 6.88 20.67
C ILE A 635 6.86 7.75 21.76
N LEU A 636 5.66 8.32 21.53
CA LEU A 636 4.97 9.13 22.53
C LEU A 636 4.67 8.32 23.79
N LYS A 637 4.18 7.08 23.64
CA LYS A 637 3.92 6.21 24.79
C LYS A 637 5.18 5.99 25.64
N LYS A 638 6.31 5.66 25.01
CA LYS A 638 7.59 5.48 25.71
C LYS A 638 8.07 6.77 26.37
N ALA A 639 7.87 7.91 25.73
CA ALA A 639 8.22 9.22 26.27
C ALA A 639 7.56 9.46 27.63
N PHE A 640 6.24 9.30 27.70
CA PHE A 640 5.46 9.58 28.92
C PHE A 640 5.42 8.42 29.92
N GLU A 641 5.97 7.25 29.56
CA GLU A 641 6.28 6.16 30.49
C GLU A 641 7.69 6.26 31.11
N GLY A 642 8.51 7.22 30.68
CA GLY A 642 9.91 7.37 31.14
C GLY A 642 10.86 6.33 30.52
N LYS A 643 10.55 5.83 29.33
CA LYS A 643 11.27 4.73 28.64
C LYS A 643 11.86 5.13 27.28
N LEU A 644 11.85 6.43 26.95
CA LEU A 644 12.34 6.91 25.66
C LEU A 644 13.85 7.13 25.65
N LEU A 645 14.37 7.71 26.73
CA LEU A 645 15.79 7.98 26.90
C LEU A 645 16.50 6.70 27.37
N ASN A 646 17.72 6.50 26.89
CA ASN A 646 18.58 5.42 27.36
C ASN A 646 19.33 5.81 28.65
N GLU A 647 20.00 4.86 29.29
CA GLU A 647 20.71 5.07 30.57
C GLU A 647 21.76 6.18 30.50
N ARG A 648 22.48 6.29 29.38
CA ARG A 648 23.50 7.33 29.18
C ARG A 648 22.86 8.72 29.07
N GLU A 649 21.80 8.85 28.28
CA GLU A 649 21.04 10.09 28.15
C GLU A 649 20.45 10.52 29.51
N LEU A 650 19.94 9.57 30.29
CA LEU A 650 19.41 9.85 31.64
C LEU A 650 20.49 10.28 32.63
N ALA A 651 21.67 9.66 32.59
CA ALA A 651 22.79 10.05 33.44
C ALA A 651 23.28 11.49 33.13
N GLU A 652 23.35 11.85 31.85
CA GLU A 652 23.71 13.20 31.41
C GLU A 652 22.68 14.23 31.89
N VAL A 653 21.39 13.94 31.72
CA VAL A 653 20.28 14.78 32.18
C VAL A 653 20.31 15.01 33.70
N ARG A 654 20.62 13.97 34.49
CA ARG A 654 20.70 14.05 35.95
C ARG A 654 21.92 14.81 36.46
N GLY A 655 22.94 14.99 35.61
CA GLY A 655 24.11 15.81 35.90
C GLY A 655 23.95 17.29 35.55
N ALA A 656 22.80 17.70 34.98
CA ALA A 656 22.57 19.10 34.62
C ALA A 656 22.49 20.00 35.85
N GLU A 657 23.01 21.23 35.74
CA GLU A 657 23.06 22.20 36.85
C GLU A 657 21.68 22.57 37.39
N ASP A 658 20.67 22.63 36.52
CA ASP A 658 19.28 22.91 36.86
C ASP A 658 18.46 21.64 37.15
N TRP A 659 19.12 20.50 37.38
CA TRP A 659 18.43 19.28 37.75
C TRP A 659 17.99 19.32 39.22
N GLU A 660 16.68 19.20 39.43
CA GLU A 660 16.08 18.92 40.72
C GLU A 660 14.78 18.11 40.51
N PRO A 661 14.32 17.33 41.52
CA PRO A 661 13.05 16.63 41.42
C PRO A 661 11.89 17.58 41.11
N ALA A 662 11.02 17.21 40.17
CA ALA A 662 9.91 18.04 39.72
C ALA A 662 8.97 18.47 40.86
N GLY A 663 8.77 17.59 41.85
CA GLY A 663 7.99 17.91 43.05
C GLY A 663 8.62 19.01 43.92
N VAL A 664 9.96 19.04 44.03
CA VAL A 664 10.68 20.07 44.80
C VAL A 664 10.55 21.43 44.12
N LEU A 665 10.74 21.47 42.81
CA LEU A 665 10.55 22.68 42.00
C LEU A 665 9.10 23.20 42.11
N LEU A 666 8.12 22.30 42.04
CA LEU A 666 6.71 22.67 42.12
C LEU A 666 6.34 23.31 43.46
N GLU A 667 6.83 22.76 44.57
CA GLU A 667 6.60 23.34 45.90
C GLU A 667 7.27 24.71 46.05
N ARG A 668 8.47 24.90 45.49
CA ARG A 668 9.14 26.21 45.45
C ARG A 668 8.30 27.26 44.72
N ILE A 669 7.80 26.93 43.52
CA ILE A 669 6.93 27.82 42.73
C ILE A 669 5.65 28.18 43.49
N LYS A 670 5.01 27.21 44.17
CA LYS A 670 3.82 27.46 44.99
C LYS A 670 4.11 28.43 46.13
N ALA A 671 5.23 28.26 46.83
CA ALA A 671 5.65 29.13 47.92
C ALA A 671 5.91 30.57 47.45
N GLU A 672 6.61 30.74 46.33
CA GLU A 672 6.90 32.06 45.72
C GLU A 672 5.61 32.79 45.31
N ARG A 673 4.66 32.09 44.69
CA ARG A 673 3.37 32.67 44.29
C ARG A 673 2.49 33.05 45.49
N ALA A 674 2.49 32.23 46.55
CA ALA A 674 1.77 32.55 47.79
C ALA A 674 2.39 33.76 48.53
N GLY A 675 3.70 33.96 48.43
CA GLY A 675 4.41 35.11 48.98
C GLY A 675 4.16 36.41 48.22
N ASN A 676 4.07 36.34 46.88
CA ASN A 676 3.79 37.51 46.03
C ASN A 676 2.32 37.95 46.04
N GLY A 677 1.37 37.06 46.33
CA GLY A 677 -0.06 37.41 46.46
C GLY A 677 -0.47 38.06 47.79
N LYS A 678 0.47 38.23 48.74
CA LYS A 678 0.27 38.90 50.03
C LYS A 678 0.85 40.33 50.09
N LYS A 679 1.37 40.84 48.98
CA LYS A 679 1.74 42.25 48.77
C LYS A 679 0.76 42.88 47.79
#